data_AF-A0A4T0D9N3-F1
#
_entry.id   AF-A0A4T0D9N3-F1
#
_cell.length_a   1.000
_cell.length_b   1.000
_cell.length_c   1.000
_cell.angle_alpha   90.00
_cell.angle_beta   90.00
_cell.angle_gamma   90.00
#
_symmetry.space_group_name_H-M   'P 1'
#
loop_
_entity.id
_entity.type
_entity.pdbx_description
1 polymer ?
#
loop_
_entity_poly.entity_id
_entity_poly.type
_entity_poly.pdbx_seq_one_letter_code
_entity_poly.pdbx_strand_id
1 'polypeptide(L)'
;RVPGLSALNDDERLITGLVVLDEADLDKDDGNPNQGNSNNYSSLLGSVGGTTAKKGQKNSRNELSEVLLDKEALKTNEIVVLAMGEDARKRANEPGTVRAGAFGYPIPDATLALVDPETGLLCSPFTIGEIWVDSPSLSGGFWALPRHTESIFHARPYRFVEGSPTPVLVEPEFLRTGLLGCVIEGKVYVLGLYEDRIRQRVEWVENGVQEHEHRYFFVQHLVTSIMKTVPKIFDCSAFDAHVNGEYLPFVLLESQAASTAPTTAGGPPRQLDIPFLDSLTERVMEVLYQEHHLRVYCVMLTAPNTLPRVVKNGRRDIGNMLCRKDFDNGALQCVYVKFGVERAVQNLPLGDDPAGGIWSPLASQARQDLLMLQDKQYSGVDHREVVIDDRTSTPLNQFSNIHDLMQWRVSRQAEELAYCTIDGRGREGKGVNWKKFDLKVAGVATYLKNKVKVQPGDHLLLMYTHSEDFVYAIHACFCLGVVAVPMAPIDSNRLHEDAPALLHVIADFRIKALIVNADVDSLLRQKAVSQHLKQSALILKVNLPNIYNTSKPPKQSHGCRDLGFVMRPAWVAQGFPALIWTYWTPDQRRIAVQLGHDTIMALCKVQKETCQMTSTRPVLGCVRSTMGIGFLHTCLMGIFLAAPTYLVSPVDFAANPSILFQILSRYKIKDTYATSQMLDHAMAHNAGKSTSLLELKNLMIATAQSPRADVYSKVRVAFSQAALDRTAINTIYSHVLNPMVASRSYMCIEPIELYLDTNALRRGLVAPVDPDTEPFALLVQDSGMVPVSTQISIVNPETNRLCLAGEYGEIWVQSEASAYSFYGSKDAFDAERFNGRTVDGDPGVRYMRTGDLGFLHSVSRPIGPGGNMVEMQVLFVLGGIGETFEVNGLQHFPMDVEASVERCHRALVSGGCAIFQAGSLLVLIAESRTRAFLASIVPMIVNTVLNEHQLVLDIVAFVQKGDFPRSRLGEKQRGKILASWVSRKMRTIAQFSIRDPDSEGSVGTAVPNEVPQGRRSSVQSGTAGAGAFRGGPGSINRAPGTAGSSLRHVESISQLPLAEEPHMFDMQSNPQQLYTDDMPPPAVEFLHNNDHTPTNERPRDLALNTTLDYSPVEGNMIYGFSEEQDFAGAAPEQHQPPPRSDYRGHYGGSPRSPVDMPMQSGGLRVANRTSIDSDEDWSQDALRHLNLNSR
;
A
#
# COMPACT_ATOMS: atom_id res chain seq x y z
N ARG A 1 41.84 12.37 61.53
CA ARG A 1 41.69 12.80 62.94
C ARG A 1 40.67 11.87 63.59
N VAL A 2 40.81 11.56 64.89
CA VAL A 2 39.95 10.68 65.71
C VAL A 2 39.82 11.42 67.05
N PRO A 3 38.62 11.65 67.65
CA PRO A 3 37.65 10.65 68.15
C PRO A 3 36.16 10.95 67.79
N GLY A 4 35.14 10.15 68.16
CA GLY A 4 35.11 8.78 68.71
C GLY A 4 33.84 8.41 69.54
N LEU A 5 33.53 7.10 69.64
CA LEU A 5 32.66 6.36 70.61
C LEU A 5 31.11 6.31 70.49
N SER A 6 30.55 5.22 71.08
CA SER A 6 29.15 4.69 71.12
C SER A 6 28.53 4.34 69.76
N ALA A 7 28.24 3.08 69.38
CA ALA A 7 27.58 1.91 70.02
C ALA A 7 26.05 2.08 70.13
N LEU A 8 25.20 1.49 69.26
CA LEU A 8 24.94 0.06 68.90
C LEU A 8 24.23 -0.75 69.99
N ASN A 9 22.99 -1.16 69.69
CA ASN A 9 22.27 -2.24 70.36
C ASN A 9 21.19 -2.79 69.38
N ASP A 10 21.41 -4.03 68.90
CA ASP A 10 20.49 -5.09 68.46
C ASP A 10 19.33 -4.86 67.44
N ASP A 11 18.87 -6.01 66.91
CA ASP A 11 17.65 -6.30 66.11
C ASP A 11 17.48 -5.63 64.71
N GLU A 12 17.14 -6.34 63.61
CA GLU A 12 16.89 -7.77 63.35
C GLU A 12 17.67 -8.26 62.11
N ARG A 13 18.01 -9.57 62.04
CA ARG A 13 18.50 -10.21 60.81
C ARG A 13 17.80 -11.56 60.58
N LEU A 14 16.89 -11.61 59.61
CA LEU A 14 16.28 -12.85 59.11
C LEU A 14 17.29 -13.63 58.25
N ILE A 15 18.12 -14.45 58.91
CA ILE A 15 18.94 -15.48 58.28
C ILE A 15 18.25 -16.83 58.50
N THR A 16 17.89 -17.52 57.43
CA THR A 16 17.37 -18.90 57.49
C THR A 16 18.49 -19.86 57.87
N GLY A 17 18.53 -20.23 59.15
CA GLY A 17 19.55 -21.13 59.70
C GLY A 17 19.44 -22.57 59.17
N LEU A 18 20.59 -23.18 58.92
CA LEU A 18 20.70 -24.62 58.66
C LEU A 18 20.36 -25.41 59.93
N VAL A 19 19.15 -25.98 59.98
CA VAL A 19 18.78 -26.95 61.02
C VAL A 19 19.32 -28.32 60.64
N VAL A 20 20.43 -28.71 61.27
CA VAL A 20 20.87 -30.11 61.32
C VAL A 20 20.23 -30.75 62.56
N LEU A 21 19.46 -31.81 62.35
CA LEU A 21 18.94 -32.64 63.44
C LEU A 21 19.91 -33.79 63.70
N ASP A 22 20.67 -33.69 64.80
CA ASP A 22 21.34 -34.86 65.38
C ASP A 22 20.31 -35.70 66.15
N GLU A 23 19.98 -36.90 65.65
CA GLU A 23 19.51 -37.97 66.52
C GLU A 23 20.73 -38.71 67.07
N ALA A 24 20.88 -38.66 68.39
CA ALA A 24 21.92 -39.39 69.09
C ALA A 24 21.48 -40.83 69.37
N ASP A 25 22.27 -41.80 68.94
CA ASP A 25 22.17 -43.17 69.44
C ASP A 25 23.56 -43.66 69.90
N LEU A 26 23.55 -44.55 70.89
CA LEU A 26 24.74 -44.87 71.69
C LEU A 26 25.40 -46.16 71.21
N ASP A 27 26.72 -46.14 70.97
CA ASP A 27 27.57 -47.25 71.43
C ASP A 27 29.06 -46.88 71.54
N LYS A 28 29.85 -47.78 72.16
CA LYS A 28 31.26 -47.56 72.51
C LYS A 28 32.23 -48.36 71.62
N ASP A 29 33.41 -47.83 71.34
CA ASP A 29 34.65 -48.19 72.08
C ASP A 29 35.91 -47.49 71.52
N ASP A 30 36.94 -47.42 72.37
CA ASP A 30 38.39 -47.19 72.19
C ASP A 30 39.02 -46.84 70.82
N GLY A 31 40.14 -46.07 70.87
CA GLY A 31 41.30 -46.61 70.14
C GLY A 31 42.56 -45.82 69.76
N ASN A 32 42.71 -44.52 70.01
CA ASN A 32 43.98 -43.78 69.77
C ASN A 32 44.48 -43.68 68.28
N PRO A 33 45.55 -42.88 67.98
CA PRO A 33 45.79 -42.37 66.61
C PRO A 33 47.19 -42.67 65.99
N ASN A 34 47.36 -42.31 64.71
CA ASN A 34 48.58 -41.70 64.15
C ASN A 34 48.23 -40.96 62.84
N GLN A 35 48.55 -39.67 62.68
CA GLN A 35 49.82 -39.10 62.19
C GLN A 35 50.21 -39.53 60.77
N GLY A 36 50.30 -38.58 59.83
CA GLY A 36 50.65 -38.86 58.43
C GLY A 36 50.64 -37.65 57.47
N ASN A 37 51.58 -36.72 57.65
CA ASN A 37 52.01 -35.77 56.61
C ASN A 37 52.51 -36.51 55.35
N SER A 38 52.55 -35.96 54.12
CA SER A 38 52.27 -34.61 53.59
C SER A 38 52.22 -34.62 52.05
N ASN A 39 51.82 -33.48 51.45
CA ASN A 39 52.06 -32.99 50.07
C ASN A 39 52.99 -33.82 49.14
N ASN A 40 52.57 -34.02 47.89
CA ASN A 40 53.17 -33.27 46.77
C ASN A 40 52.40 -33.33 45.43
N TYR A 41 52.72 -32.39 44.53
CA TYR A 41 52.25 -32.28 43.13
C TYR A 41 52.89 -33.40 42.26
N SER A 42 52.27 -33.92 41.18
CA SER A 42 52.29 -33.27 39.85
C SER A 42 51.75 -34.16 38.71
N SER A 43 51.30 -33.50 37.63
CA SER A 43 51.21 -33.91 36.20
C SER A 43 51.29 -35.37 35.72
N LEU A 44 50.19 -35.81 35.09
CA LEU A 44 50.04 -36.29 33.69
C LEU A 44 50.92 -37.41 33.06
N LEU A 45 50.24 -38.19 32.20
CA LEU A 45 50.72 -39.08 31.12
C LEU A 45 51.37 -40.43 31.51
N GLY A 46 50.68 -41.52 31.13
CA GLY A 46 51.17 -42.90 31.14
C GLY A 46 50.02 -43.87 30.81
N SER A 47 50.20 -44.77 29.85
CA SER A 47 49.14 -45.69 29.36
C SER A 47 49.64 -47.13 29.26
N VAL A 48 48.68 -48.06 29.17
CA VAL A 48 48.78 -49.51 28.86
C VAL A 48 49.08 -50.47 30.02
N GLY A 49 48.09 -51.34 30.28
CA GLY A 49 48.31 -52.77 30.57
C GLY A 49 48.19 -53.26 32.01
N GLY A 50 47.11 -53.99 32.34
CA GLY A 50 47.03 -54.76 33.59
C GLY A 50 45.63 -55.13 34.06
N THR A 51 45.02 -56.21 33.55
CA THR A 51 43.72 -56.70 34.02
C THR A 51 43.81 -57.50 35.32
N THR A 52 43.24 -57.00 36.42
CA THR A 52 42.70 -57.85 37.49
C THR A 52 41.37 -57.29 37.99
N ALA A 53 40.37 -58.16 38.17
CA ALA A 53 39.05 -57.75 38.65
C ALA A 53 38.96 -57.89 40.17
N LYS A 54 38.53 -56.83 40.85
CA LYS A 54 38.02 -56.88 42.23
C LYS A 54 36.71 -56.11 42.32
N LYS A 55 35.66 -56.77 42.83
CA LYS A 55 34.45 -56.11 43.33
C LYS A 55 34.76 -55.53 44.73
N GLY A 56 34.30 -54.32 45.00
CA GLY A 56 34.34 -53.73 46.35
C GLY A 56 34.23 -52.21 46.32
N GLN A 57 33.39 -51.66 47.21
CA GLN A 57 33.30 -50.23 47.56
C GLN A 57 33.21 -49.23 46.38
N LYS A 58 31.99 -49.03 45.87
CA LYS A 58 31.61 -47.76 45.22
C LYS A 58 31.62 -46.68 46.32
N ASN A 59 32.66 -45.87 46.41
CA ASN A 59 32.65 -44.69 47.29
C ASN A 59 31.57 -43.71 46.79
N SER A 60 30.63 -43.32 47.63
CA SER A 60 29.52 -42.39 47.35
C SER A 60 29.99 -40.92 47.27
N ARG A 61 31.12 -40.66 46.62
CA ARG A 61 31.80 -39.37 46.63
C ARG A 61 31.52 -38.57 45.36
N ASN A 62 30.65 -37.57 45.49
CA ASN A 62 30.33 -36.55 44.48
C ASN A 62 29.78 -37.09 43.15
N GLU A 63 28.73 -37.91 43.19
CA GLU A 63 27.81 -37.96 42.04
C GLU A 63 26.98 -36.67 42.04
N LEU A 64 27.06 -35.89 40.95
CA LEU A 64 26.29 -34.65 40.79
C LEU A 64 24.79 -34.93 40.95
N SER A 65 24.11 -34.18 41.81
CA SER A 65 22.69 -34.40 42.09
C SER A 65 21.84 -33.93 40.90
N GLU A 66 21.29 -34.90 40.18
CA GLU A 66 20.33 -34.69 39.11
C GLU A 66 18.90 -34.63 39.67
N VAL A 67 18.08 -33.75 39.08
CA VAL A 67 16.64 -33.64 39.35
C VAL A 67 15.87 -33.89 38.06
N LEU A 68 14.67 -34.47 38.20
CA LEU A 68 13.71 -34.60 37.13
C LEU A 68 12.58 -33.61 37.41
N LEU A 69 12.40 -32.64 36.52
CA LEU A 69 11.40 -31.59 36.59
C LEU A 69 10.23 -31.92 35.66
N ASP A 70 9.04 -31.47 36.00
CA ASP A 70 7.93 -31.44 35.05
C ASP A 70 8.19 -30.43 33.93
N LYS A 71 7.77 -30.78 32.70
CA LYS A 71 7.98 -29.95 31.51
C LYS A 71 6.90 -28.89 31.30
N GLU A 72 5.68 -29.10 31.79
CA GLU A 72 4.60 -28.13 31.62
C GLU A 72 4.72 -26.99 32.63
N ALA A 73 5.03 -27.26 33.90
CA ALA A 73 5.34 -26.26 34.92
C ALA A 73 6.47 -25.30 34.50
N LEU A 74 7.52 -25.82 33.82
CA LEU A 74 8.59 -24.97 33.29
C LEU A 74 8.12 -23.94 32.25
N LYS A 75 6.93 -24.10 31.65
CA LYS A 75 6.35 -23.14 30.71
C LYS A 75 5.66 -21.96 31.40
N THR A 76 5.25 -22.10 32.66
CA THR A 76 4.67 -21.03 33.50
C THR A 76 5.72 -20.35 34.39
N ASN A 77 6.99 -20.74 34.26
CA ASN A 77 8.12 -20.45 35.17
C ASN A 77 7.99 -21.12 36.56
N GLU A 78 7.21 -22.19 36.69
CA GLU A 78 7.11 -22.99 37.91
C GLU A 78 8.04 -24.21 37.89
N ILE A 79 8.35 -24.77 39.06
CA ILE A 79 9.36 -25.82 39.23
C ILE A 79 8.84 -26.96 40.10
N VAL A 80 8.08 -27.85 39.47
CA VAL A 80 7.64 -29.11 40.08
C VAL A 80 8.72 -30.18 39.93
N VAL A 81 9.25 -30.68 41.04
CA VAL A 81 10.27 -31.76 41.04
C VAL A 81 9.59 -33.12 41.15
N LEU A 82 9.74 -33.96 40.12
CA LEU A 82 9.11 -35.27 39.98
C LEU A 82 9.97 -36.42 40.54
N ALA A 83 11.30 -36.26 40.56
CA ALA A 83 12.25 -37.20 41.16
C ALA A 83 13.63 -36.53 41.38
N MET A 84 14.46 -37.12 42.24
CA MET A 84 15.86 -36.70 42.44
C MET A 84 16.82 -37.91 42.39
N GLY A 85 18.12 -37.65 42.22
CA GLY A 85 19.19 -38.64 42.37
C GLY A 85 19.12 -39.81 41.39
N GLU A 86 19.27 -41.04 41.88
CA GLU A 86 19.21 -42.23 41.02
C GLU A 86 17.83 -42.43 40.36
N ASP A 87 16.74 -42.00 41.00
CA ASP A 87 15.40 -42.22 40.46
C ASP A 87 15.07 -41.22 39.35
N ALA A 88 15.63 -40.01 39.41
CA ALA A 88 15.67 -39.08 38.28
C ALA A 88 16.39 -39.67 37.06
N ARG A 89 17.44 -40.49 37.26
CA ARG A 89 18.13 -41.22 36.17
C ARG A 89 17.31 -42.39 35.63
N LYS A 90 16.67 -43.18 36.49
CA LYS A 90 15.80 -44.30 36.08
C LYS A 90 14.61 -43.81 35.26
N ARG A 91 14.05 -42.64 35.61
CA ARG A 91 12.92 -41.99 34.94
C ARG A 91 13.30 -40.99 33.85
N ALA A 92 14.59 -40.84 33.50
CA ALA A 92 15.10 -39.81 32.57
C ALA A 92 14.61 -39.89 31.10
N ASN A 93 13.76 -40.86 30.75
CA ASN A 93 13.12 -41.00 29.44
C ASN A 93 11.58 -40.89 29.52
N GLU A 94 11.02 -40.51 30.66
CA GLU A 94 9.59 -40.34 30.87
C GLU A 94 9.07 -39.13 30.07
N PRO A 95 8.02 -39.27 29.24
CA PRO A 95 7.49 -38.17 28.45
C PRO A 95 6.94 -37.06 29.37
N GLY A 96 7.07 -35.81 28.96
CA GLY A 96 6.69 -34.66 29.79
C GLY A 96 7.70 -34.31 30.89
N THR A 97 8.91 -34.87 30.88
CA THR A 97 9.93 -34.56 31.92
C THR A 97 11.20 -33.92 31.36
N VAL A 98 11.89 -33.14 32.20
CA VAL A 98 13.18 -32.51 31.91
C VAL A 98 14.19 -32.86 33.01
N ARG A 99 15.37 -33.38 32.64
CA ARG A 99 16.43 -33.71 33.62
C ARG A 99 17.48 -32.62 33.69
N ALA A 100 17.62 -31.98 34.85
CA ALA A 100 18.62 -30.95 35.13
C ALA A 100 19.68 -31.46 36.13
N GLY A 101 20.92 -30.95 36.01
CA GLY A 101 22.01 -31.26 36.94
C GLY A 101 22.38 -30.07 37.80
N ALA A 102 22.66 -30.31 39.09
CA ALA A 102 23.14 -29.26 40.00
C ALA A 102 24.54 -28.77 39.61
N PHE A 103 24.74 -27.45 39.68
CA PHE A 103 26.08 -26.84 39.65
C PHE A 103 26.79 -26.93 41.01
N GLY A 104 26.01 -27.01 42.10
CA GLY A 104 26.51 -27.08 43.48
C GLY A 104 25.83 -26.03 44.37
N TYR A 105 26.36 -25.86 45.58
CA TYR A 105 25.96 -24.78 46.47
C TYR A 105 26.67 -23.46 46.08
N PRO A 106 26.12 -22.28 46.44
CA PRO A 106 26.89 -21.03 46.44
C PRO A 106 28.21 -21.18 47.22
N ILE A 107 29.25 -20.51 46.74
CA ILE A 107 30.58 -20.50 47.39
C ILE A 107 30.50 -19.57 48.61
N PRO A 108 31.21 -19.84 49.72
CA PRO A 108 31.34 -18.89 50.82
C PRO A 108 31.74 -17.49 50.35
N ASP A 109 31.23 -16.48 51.05
CA ASP A 109 31.38 -15.05 50.73
C ASP A 109 30.78 -14.63 49.36
N ALA A 110 29.91 -15.43 48.75
CA ALA A 110 29.09 -15.05 47.60
C ALA A 110 27.59 -15.16 47.91
N THR A 111 26.82 -14.11 47.61
CA THR A 111 25.36 -14.09 47.78
C THR A 111 24.68 -14.34 46.43
N LEU A 112 23.62 -15.16 46.41
CA LEU A 112 22.85 -15.44 45.21
C LEU A 112 21.38 -15.08 45.43
N ALA A 113 20.83 -14.29 44.51
CA ALA A 113 19.39 -14.01 44.43
C ALA A 113 18.81 -14.66 43.16
N LEU A 114 17.56 -15.10 43.24
CA LEU A 114 16.72 -15.40 42.08
C LEU A 114 15.77 -14.22 41.91
N VAL A 115 15.82 -13.59 40.73
CA VAL A 115 15.09 -12.35 40.46
C VAL A 115 14.33 -12.51 39.16
N ASP A 116 13.07 -12.10 39.13
CA ASP A 116 12.31 -12.02 37.89
C ASP A 116 12.95 -10.93 37.00
N PRO A 117 13.50 -11.28 35.82
CA PRO A 117 14.17 -10.32 34.94
C PRO A 117 13.21 -9.30 34.31
N GLU A 118 11.89 -9.53 34.33
CA GLU A 118 10.87 -8.63 33.78
C GLU A 118 10.34 -7.60 34.81
N THR A 119 10.28 -7.94 36.10
CA THR A 119 9.80 -7.04 37.18
C THR A 119 10.87 -6.56 38.17
N GLY A 120 12.02 -7.24 38.24
CA GLY A 120 13.06 -6.98 39.24
C GLY A 120 12.73 -7.47 40.65
N LEU A 121 11.64 -8.22 40.83
CA LEU A 121 11.23 -8.79 42.13
C LEU A 121 12.01 -10.07 42.45
N LEU A 122 12.33 -10.30 43.74
CA LEU A 122 12.80 -11.59 44.22
C LEU A 122 11.76 -12.68 43.93
N CYS A 123 12.19 -13.78 43.30
CA CYS A 123 11.34 -14.92 43.03
C CYS A 123 10.93 -15.68 44.30
N SER A 124 9.70 -16.19 44.31
CA SER A 124 9.26 -17.19 45.29
C SER A 124 10.05 -18.51 45.18
N PRO A 125 10.12 -19.32 46.26
CA PRO A 125 10.60 -20.69 46.16
C PRO A 125 9.86 -21.48 45.08
N PHE A 126 10.58 -22.34 44.36
CA PHE A 126 10.06 -23.14 43.22
C PHE A 126 9.58 -22.33 42.00
N THR A 127 10.04 -21.08 41.85
CA THR A 127 9.87 -20.26 40.63
C THR A 127 11.21 -20.13 39.88
N ILE A 128 11.19 -20.06 38.55
CA ILE A 128 12.38 -19.77 37.73
C ILE A 128 12.68 -18.28 37.80
N GLY A 129 13.92 -17.93 38.16
CA GLY A 129 14.42 -16.56 38.14
C GLY A 129 15.70 -16.44 37.33
N GLU A 130 16.09 -15.20 37.00
CA GLU A 130 17.47 -14.90 36.65
C GLU A 130 18.34 -15.02 37.89
N ILE A 131 19.48 -15.71 37.75
CA ILE A 131 20.49 -15.84 38.78
C ILE A 131 21.27 -14.52 38.85
N TRP A 132 21.15 -13.81 39.96
CA TRP A 132 21.88 -12.59 40.28
C TRP A 132 22.92 -12.93 41.36
N VAL A 133 24.17 -12.47 41.19
CA VAL A 133 25.30 -12.87 42.06
C VAL A 133 26.04 -11.65 42.61
N ASP A 134 26.20 -11.60 43.93
CA ASP A 134 27.12 -10.72 44.65
C ASP A 134 28.34 -11.55 45.11
N SER A 135 29.55 -10.96 45.02
CA SER A 135 30.80 -11.58 45.48
C SER A 135 31.95 -10.57 45.48
N PRO A 136 32.92 -10.65 46.42
CA PRO A 136 34.16 -9.88 46.38
C PRO A 136 35.07 -10.21 45.17
N SER A 137 34.71 -11.20 44.34
CA SER A 137 35.42 -11.58 43.11
C SER A 137 34.82 -10.99 41.82
N LEU A 138 33.80 -10.15 41.89
CA LEU A 138 33.19 -9.52 40.71
C LEU A 138 34.11 -8.47 40.07
N SER A 139 34.08 -8.35 38.74
CA SER A 139 34.70 -7.23 38.02
C SER A 139 33.80 -6.00 38.09
N GLY A 140 34.35 -4.82 38.40
CA GLY A 140 33.61 -3.55 38.49
C GLY A 140 33.16 -2.95 37.14
N GLY A 141 32.47 -3.72 36.29
CA GLY A 141 31.81 -3.24 35.08
C GLY A 141 32.40 -3.62 33.73
N PHE A 142 31.67 -3.23 32.67
CA PHE A 142 32.09 -3.33 31.28
C PHE A 142 32.98 -2.15 30.86
N TRP A 143 34.05 -2.43 30.12
CA TRP A 143 34.93 -1.40 29.59
C TRP A 143 34.20 -0.49 28.57
N ALA A 144 34.22 0.82 28.83
CA ALA A 144 33.63 1.86 27.99
C ALA A 144 32.11 1.76 27.74
N LEU A 145 31.37 1.02 28.57
CA LEU A 145 29.90 0.87 28.48
C LEU A 145 29.19 1.20 29.81
N PRO A 146 29.31 2.44 30.33
CA PRO A 146 28.89 2.78 31.71
C PRO A 146 27.41 2.50 32.01
N ARG A 147 26.49 2.76 31.08
CA ARG A 147 25.06 2.44 31.25
C ARG A 147 24.79 0.93 31.40
N HIS A 148 25.61 0.09 30.76
CA HIS A 148 25.53 -1.36 30.92
C HIS A 148 26.27 -1.84 32.17
N THR A 149 27.34 -1.17 32.59
CA THR A 149 27.93 -1.39 33.93
C THR A 149 26.87 -1.18 35.01
N GLU A 150 26.18 -0.04 35.02
CA GLU A 150 25.17 0.28 36.03
C GLU A 150 24.04 -0.77 36.06
N SER A 151 23.41 -1.03 34.90
CA SER A 151 22.23 -1.89 34.80
C SER A 151 22.50 -3.40 34.92
N ILE A 152 23.77 -3.84 34.89
CA ILE A 152 24.15 -5.27 34.95
C ILE A 152 25.03 -5.59 36.16
N PHE A 153 25.94 -4.72 36.59
CA PHE A 153 26.84 -4.97 37.74
C PHE A 153 26.39 -4.34 39.05
N HIS A 154 25.53 -3.31 39.01
CA HIS A 154 25.02 -2.59 40.18
C HIS A 154 23.50 -2.80 40.35
N ALA A 155 22.97 -3.92 39.84
CA ALA A 155 21.55 -4.20 39.86
C ALA A 155 21.08 -4.58 41.27
N ARG A 156 19.95 -4.00 41.71
CA ARG A 156 19.37 -4.22 43.05
C ARG A 156 17.94 -4.73 42.93
N PRO A 157 17.59 -5.90 43.49
CA PRO A 157 16.24 -6.45 43.37
C PRO A 157 15.27 -5.82 44.37
N TYR A 158 13.98 -6.05 44.16
CA TYR A 158 12.90 -5.60 45.03
C TYR A 158 12.26 -6.79 45.77
N ARG A 159 11.73 -6.56 46.98
CA ARG A 159 10.96 -7.56 47.72
C ARG A 159 9.69 -6.96 48.32
N PHE A 160 8.61 -7.73 48.38
CA PHE A 160 7.49 -7.37 49.23
C PHE A 160 7.84 -7.60 50.71
N VAL A 161 7.21 -6.83 51.59
CA VAL A 161 7.30 -6.93 53.04
C VAL A 161 5.88 -6.98 53.57
N GLU A 162 5.58 -7.86 54.52
CA GLU A 162 4.22 -8.00 55.06
C GLU A 162 3.66 -6.65 55.57
N GLY A 163 2.44 -6.32 55.15
CA GLY A 163 1.79 -5.04 55.45
C GLY A 163 2.12 -3.89 54.49
N SER A 164 3.08 -4.02 53.57
CA SER A 164 3.39 -2.99 52.55
C SER A 164 2.83 -3.36 51.17
N PRO A 165 1.98 -2.52 50.54
CA PRO A 165 1.53 -2.74 49.16
C PRO A 165 2.59 -2.37 48.12
N THR A 166 3.62 -1.60 48.50
CA THR A 166 4.76 -1.28 47.64
C THR A 166 5.95 -2.18 47.99
N PRO A 167 6.68 -2.71 46.98
CA PRO A 167 7.88 -3.50 47.23
C PRO A 167 9.06 -2.58 47.60
N VAL A 168 9.93 -3.09 48.46
CA VAL A 168 11.08 -2.37 49.03
C VAL A 168 12.36 -2.86 48.35
N LEU A 169 13.28 -1.94 48.06
CA LEU A 169 14.59 -2.24 47.49
C LEU A 169 15.42 -3.10 48.46
N VAL A 170 16.15 -4.09 47.92
CA VAL A 170 17.13 -4.89 48.64
C VAL A 170 18.49 -4.19 48.58
N GLU A 171 19.17 -4.05 49.72
CA GLU A 171 20.40 -3.24 49.83
C GLU A 171 21.61 -3.73 48.99
N PRO A 172 21.99 -5.03 48.99
CA PRO A 172 23.11 -5.50 48.16
C PRO A 172 22.89 -5.31 46.66
N GLU A 173 23.99 -4.94 45.98
CA GLU A 173 24.12 -4.90 44.53
C GLU A 173 24.56 -6.27 44.00
N PHE A 174 24.07 -6.66 42.83
CA PHE A 174 24.36 -7.94 42.20
C PHE A 174 24.76 -7.77 40.73
N LEU A 175 25.61 -8.68 40.26
CA LEU A 175 25.79 -8.97 38.84
C LEU A 175 24.60 -9.79 38.31
N ARG A 176 23.87 -9.22 37.35
CA ARG A 176 22.94 -9.94 36.46
C ARG A 176 23.72 -10.89 35.55
N THR A 177 23.50 -12.20 35.69
CA THR A 177 24.26 -13.20 34.90
C THR A 177 23.65 -13.51 33.53
N GLY A 178 22.41 -13.11 33.28
CA GLY A 178 21.61 -13.52 32.13
C GLY A 178 21.19 -15.00 32.14
N LEU A 179 21.55 -15.77 33.17
CA LEU A 179 21.22 -17.19 33.30
C LEU A 179 19.91 -17.37 34.07
N LEU A 180 18.95 -18.07 33.47
CA LEU A 180 17.75 -18.53 34.14
C LEU A 180 18.00 -19.84 34.89
N GLY A 181 17.46 -19.95 36.10
CA GLY A 181 17.65 -21.12 36.95
C GLY A 181 16.86 -21.06 38.23
N CYS A 182 17.26 -21.91 39.19
CA CYS A 182 16.60 -22.04 40.48
C CYS A 182 17.53 -22.60 41.56
N VAL A 183 17.01 -22.64 42.78
CA VAL A 183 17.65 -23.26 43.95
C VAL A 183 16.75 -24.36 44.49
N ILE A 184 17.25 -25.59 44.56
CA ILE A 184 16.58 -26.76 45.13
C ILE A 184 17.53 -27.39 46.14
N GLU A 185 17.08 -27.60 47.39
CA GLU A 185 17.92 -28.06 48.52
C GLU A 185 19.20 -27.19 48.74
N GLY A 186 19.12 -25.88 48.47
CA GLY A 186 20.26 -24.97 48.54
C GLY A 186 21.26 -25.07 47.37
N LYS A 187 21.06 -26.00 46.43
CA LYS A 187 21.90 -26.19 45.24
C LYS A 187 21.34 -25.43 44.05
N VAL A 188 22.21 -24.80 43.27
CA VAL A 188 21.87 -24.04 42.07
C VAL A 188 21.72 -24.97 40.87
N TYR A 189 20.65 -24.78 40.11
CA TYR A 189 20.38 -25.44 38.83
C TYR A 189 20.20 -24.36 37.76
N VAL A 190 20.89 -24.49 36.63
CA VAL A 190 20.80 -23.55 35.50
C VAL A 190 20.02 -24.22 34.37
N LEU A 191 19.02 -23.51 33.83
CA LEU A 191 18.10 -24.02 32.80
C LEU A 191 18.41 -23.46 31.41
N GLY A 192 18.95 -22.24 31.31
CA GLY A 192 19.35 -21.63 30.05
C GLY A 192 19.76 -20.16 30.20
N LEU A 193 19.98 -19.48 29.08
CA LEU A 193 20.05 -18.02 29.04
C LEU A 193 18.63 -17.43 28.94
N TYR A 194 18.40 -16.27 29.53
CA TYR A 194 17.17 -15.49 29.38
C TYR A 194 16.89 -15.13 27.91
N GLU A 195 17.93 -14.80 27.15
CA GLU A 195 17.87 -14.51 25.71
C GLU A 195 17.54 -15.76 24.85
N ASP A 196 17.70 -16.97 25.40
CA ASP A 196 17.40 -18.26 24.75
C ASP A 196 16.02 -18.83 25.19
N ARG A 197 15.12 -17.96 25.69
CA ARG A 197 13.74 -18.30 26.13
C ARG A 197 12.72 -17.71 25.16
N ILE A 198 12.17 -18.54 24.28
CA ILE A 198 11.05 -18.18 23.40
C ILE A 198 9.79 -17.97 24.25
N ARG A 199 9.07 -16.88 24.01
CA ARG A 199 7.73 -16.60 24.55
C ARG A 199 6.69 -16.91 23.47
N GLN A 200 5.53 -17.48 23.84
CA GLN A 200 4.37 -17.59 22.96
C GLN A 200 3.09 -17.37 23.76
N ARG A 201 2.18 -16.52 23.25
CA ARG A 201 0.82 -16.34 23.76
C ARG A 201 0.03 -17.64 23.58
N VAL A 202 -0.76 -17.98 24.58
CA VAL A 202 -1.74 -19.08 24.55
C VAL A 202 -3.05 -18.51 25.10
N GLU A 203 -4.15 -18.81 24.40
CA GLU A 203 -5.49 -18.43 24.84
C GLU A 203 -6.04 -19.55 25.72
N TRP A 204 -6.46 -19.18 26.92
CA TRP A 204 -7.01 -20.09 27.91
C TRP A 204 -8.37 -19.57 28.37
N VAL A 205 -9.35 -20.49 28.46
CA VAL A 205 -10.71 -20.15 28.89
C VAL A 205 -10.91 -20.67 30.31
N GLU A 206 -10.73 -19.78 31.29
CA GLU A 206 -10.95 -20.07 32.70
C GLU A 206 -12.25 -19.44 33.16
N ASN A 207 -13.15 -20.24 33.75
CA ASN A 207 -14.47 -19.81 34.23
C ASN A 207 -15.36 -19.06 33.20
N GLY A 208 -15.07 -19.22 31.89
CA GLY A 208 -15.77 -18.55 30.79
C GLY A 208 -15.19 -17.19 30.38
N VAL A 209 -14.11 -16.74 31.02
CA VAL A 209 -13.32 -15.57 30.60
C VAL A 209 -12.16 -16.04 29.73
N GLN A 210 -11.89 -15.30 28.65
CA GLN A 210 -10.69 -15.47 27.82
C GLN A 210 -9.51 -14.75 28.51
N GLU A 211 -8.52 -15.50 29.00
CA GLU A 211 -7.27 -14.93 29.50
C GLU A 211 -6.09 -15.26 28.59
N HIS A 212 -5.11 -14.35 28.55
CA HIS A 212 -3.95 -14.42 27.66
C HIS A 212 -2.70 -14.82 28.45
N GLU A 213 -2.54 -16.13 28.64
CA GLU A 213 -1.33 -16.71 29.23
C GLU A 213 -0.14 -16.59 28.26
N HIS A 214 1.07 -16.45 28.81
CA HIS A 214 2.30 -16.58 28.03
C HIS A 214 3.08 -17.81 28.49
N ARG A 215 3.30 -18.75 27.56
CA ARG A 215 4.12 -19.94 27.79
C ARG A 215 5.54 -19.73 27.30
N TYR A 216 6.49 -20.25 28.08
CA TYR A 216 7.92 -20.07 27.86
C TYR A 216 8.60 -21.37 27.42
N PHE A 217 9.54 -21.26 26.48
CA PHE A 217 10.19 -22.40 25.82
C PHE A 217 11.69 -22.20 25.73
N PHE A 218 12.46 -23.04 26.43
CA PHE A 218 13.92 -23.01 26.40
C PHE A 218 14.45 -23.63 25.10
N VAL A 219 15.18 -22.85 24.30
CA VAL A 219 15.67 -23.27 22.96
C VAL A 219 16.48 -24.57 23.04
N GLN A 220 17.26 -24.78 24.10
CA GLN A 220 18.03 -26.01 24.33
C GLN A 220 17.16 -27.28 24.39
N HIS A 221 15.93 -27.20 24.92
CA HIS A 221 15.00 -28.33 24.94
C HIS A 221 14.42 -28.60 23.55
N LEU A 222 14.09 -27.56 22.79
CA LEU A 222 13.60 -27.66 21.42
C LEU A 222 14.65 -28.33 20.51
N VAL A 223 15.90 -27.83 20.56
CA VAL A 223 17.06 -28.38 19.86
C VAL A 223 17.29 -29.86 20.22
N THR A 224 17.16 -30.23 21.49
CA THR A 224 17.33 -31.62 21.94
C THR A 224 16.27 -32.55 21.36
N SER A 225 14.99 -32.13 21.31
CA SER A 225 13.93 -32.90 20.64
C SER A 225 14.16 -33.02 19.13
N ILE A 226 14.48 -31.92 18.44
CA ILE A 226 14.75 -31.94 16.99
C ILE A 226 15.88 -32.92 16.67
N MET A 227 17.02 -32.80 17.36
CA MET A 227 18.21 -33.63 17.10
C MET A 227 18.03 -35.11 17.50
N LYS A 228 17.09 -35.41 18.41
CA LYS A 228 16.73 -36.78 18.82
C LYS A 228 15.73 -37.44 17.87
N THR A 229 14.71 -36.69 17.44
CA THR A 229 13.52 -37.23 16.76
C THR A 229 13.57 -37.02 15.23
N VAL A 230 14.31 -36.03 14.72
CA VAL A 230 14.39 -35.68 13.29
C VAL A 230 15.76 -36.02 12.69
N PRO A 231 15.91 -37.13 11.95
CA PRO A 231 17.18 -37.49 11.33
C PRO A 231 17.54 -36.57 10.15
N LYS A 232 18.85 -36.43 9.88
CA LYS A 232 19.46 -35.60 8.82
C LYS A 232 19.49 -34.07 9.08
N ILE A 233 19.08 -33.62 10.28
CA ILE A 233 19.53 -32.32 10.80
C ILE A 233 21.00 -32.46 11.21
N PHE A 234 21.82 -31.45 10.91
CA PHE A 234 23.24 -31.39 11.30
C PHE A 234 23.42 -30.63 12.61
N ASP A 235 22.72 -29.50 12.74
CA ASP A 235 22.65 -28.66 13.94
C ASP A 235 21.41 -27.75 13.82
N CYS A 236 20.94 -27.16 14.92
CA CYS A 236 19.78 -26.27 14.89
C CYS A 236 19.75 -25.22 16.02
N SER A 237 18.94 -24.20 15.82
CA SER A 237 18.71 -23.07 16.73
C SER A 237 17.26 -22.59 16.59
N ALA A 238 16.76 -21.84 17.56
CA ALA A 238 15.46 -21.19 17.50
C ALA A 238 15.50 -19.84 18.25
N PHE A 239 14.59 -18.93 17.89
CA PHE A 239 14.36 -17.64 18.55
C PHE A 239 12.94 -17.17 18.24
N ASP A 240 12.45 -16.12 18.89
CA ASP A 240 11.17 -15.47 18.59
C ASP A 240 11.37 -14.06 18.01
N ALA A 241 10.43 -13.63 17.17
CA ALA A 241 10.32 -12.25 16.74
C ALA A 241 8.93 -11.70 17.11
N HIS A 242 8.88 -10.45 17.58
CA HIS A 242 7.62 -9.77 17.85
C HIS A 242 7.01 -9.26 16.55
N VAL A 243 5.87 -9.82 16.14
CA VAL A 243 5.18 -9.55 14.88
C VAL A 243 3.68 -9.49 15.14
N ASN A 244 3.00 -8.44 14.66
CA ASN A 244 1.58 -8.17 14.89
C ASN A 244 1.14 -8.26 16.37
N GLY A 245 1.98 -7.84 17.32
CA GLY A 245 1.66 -7.95 18.75
C GLY A 245 1.80 -9.35 19.35
N GLU A 246 2.29 -10.34 18.61
CA GLU A 246 2.56 -11.70 19.07
C GLU A 246 4.05 -12.05 18.97
N TYR A 247 4.53 -12.90 19.88
CA TYR A 247 5.88 -13.45 19.80
C TYR A 247 5.86 -14.74 18.97
N LEU A 248 6.33 -14.65 17.73
CA LEU A 248 6.24 -15.71 16.72
C LEU A 248 7.55 -16.53 16.66
N PRO A 249 7.51 -17.87 16.90
CA PRO A 249 8.72 -18.70 16.93
C PRO A 249 9.32 -19.00 15.55
N PHE A 250 10.61 -18.75 15.42
CA PHE A 250 11.47 -19.11 14.30
C PHE A 250 12.39 -20.28 14.65
N VAL A 251 12.58 -21.21 13.71
CA VAL A 251 13.54 -22.33 13.84
C VAL A 251 14.53 -22.31 12.67
N LEU A 252 15.82 -22.36 12.99
CA LEU A 252 16.91 -22.41 12.02
C LEU A 252 17.53 -23.81 11.99
N LEU A 253 17.60 -24.41 10.81
CA LEU A 253 18.07 -25.79 10.62
C LEU A 253 19.26 -25.85 9.65
N GLU A 254 20.38 -26.41 10.11
CA GLU A 254 21.47 -26.80 9.21
C GLU A 254 21.23 -28.22 8.69
N SER A 255 21.27 -28.45 7.37
CA SER A 255 21.22 -29.81 6.81
C SER A 255 22.02 -29.96 5.52
N GLN A 256 22.68 -31.11 5.36
CA GLN A 256 23.41 -31.47 4.13
C GLN A 256 22.50 -31.56 2.88
N ALA A 257 21.18 -31.64 3.06
CA ALA A 257 20.21 -31.54 1.97
C ALA A 257 20.11 -30.11 1.38
N ALA A 258 20.32 -29.08 2.20
CA ALA A 258 20.31 -27.67 1.81
C ALA A 258 21.64 -27.20 1.17
N SER A 259 22.65 -28.08 1.09
CA SER A 259 23.94 -27.74 0.47
C SER A 259 23.85 -27.78 -1.06
N THR A 260 23.95 -26.60 -1.68
CA THR A 260 24.08 -26.39 -3.13
C THR A 260 25.50 -26.61 -3.66
N ALA A 261 26.46 -26.95 -2.79
CA ALA A 261 27.85 -27.16 -3.16
C ALA A 261 27.99 -28.30 -4.19
N PRO A 262 28.81 -28.15 -5.24
CA PRO A 262 29.11 -29.23 -6.18
C PRO A 262 29.70 -30.46 -5.49
N THR A 263 29.29 -31.66 -5.91
CA THR A 263 29.85 -32.93 -5.41
C THR A 263 31.28 -33.20 -5.89
N THR A 264 31.74 -32.48 -6.90
CA THR A 264 33.13 -32.48 -7.41
C THR A 264 33.61 -31.06 -7.63
N ALA A 265 34.89 -30.79 -7.38
CA ALA A 265 35.47 -29.46 -7.54
C ALA A 265 35.33 -28.95 -9.00
N GLY A 266 34.68 -27.80 -9.18
CA GLY A 266 34.39 -27.24 -10.51
C GLY A 266 33.14 -27.81 -11.20
N GLY A 267 32.40 -28.73 -10.57
CA GLY A 267 31.09 -29.18 -11.05
C GLY A 267 30.00 -28.09 -10.95
N PRO A 268 28.83 -28.30 -11.58
CA PRO A 268 27.68 -27.41 -11.43
C PRO A 268 27.14 -27.44 -9.99
N PRO A 269 26.47 -26.37 -9.52
CA PRO A 269 25.79 -26.36 -8.23
C PRO A 269 24.76 -27.49 -8.13
N ARG A 270 24.66 -28.09 -6.94
CA ARG A 270 23.66 -29.13 -6.67
C ARG A 270 22.26 -28.51 -6.62
N GLN A 271 21.33 -29.08 -7.39
CA GLN A 271 19.92 -28.72 -7.31
C GLN A 271 19.32 -29.23 -5.99
N LEU A 272 18.49 -28.40 -5.36
CA LEU A 272 17.81 -28.70 -4.11
C LEU A 272 16.60 -29.61 -4.34
N ASP A 273 16.42 -30.58 -3.45
CA ASP A 273 15.30 -31.51 -3.44
C ASP A 273 14.15 -30.92 -2.62
N ILE A 274 13.40 -29.99 -3.22
CA ILE A 274 12.41 -29.17 -2.51
C ILE A 274 11.36 -30.02 -1.76
N PRO A 275 10.76 -31.08 -2.32
CA PRO A 275 9.82 -31.95 -1.58
C PRO A 275 10.46 -32.66 -0.38
N PHE A 276 11.76 -32.99 -0.44
CA PHE A 276 12.47 -33.52 0.72
C PHE A 276 12.77 -32.45 1.78
N LEU A 277 13.04 -31.20 1.39
CA LEU A 277 13.21 -30.09 2.35
C LEU A 277 11.89 -29.76 3.04
N ASP A 278 10.79 -29.75 2.29
CA ASP A 278 9.43 -29.47 2.74
C ASP A 278 8.99 -30.47 3.82
N SER A 279 8.99 -31.77 3.48
CA SER A 279 8.67 -32.87 4.41
C SER A 279 9.66 -33.04 5.58
N LEU A 280 10.83 -32.39 5.52
CA LEU A 280 11.77 -32.27 6.65
C LEU A 280 11.38 -31.11 7.57
N THR A 281 10.95 -29.96 7.03
CA THR A 281 10.44 -28.84 7.82
C THR A 281 9.12 -29.15 8.53
N GLU A 282 8.16 -29.77 7.83
CA GLU A 282 6.89 -30.19 8.42
C GLU A 282 7.10 -31.10 9.63
N ARG A 283 8.04 -32.06 9.52
CA ARG A 283 8.37 -32.97 10.61
C ARG A 283 8.96 -32.24 11.82
N VAL A 284 9.72 -31.16 11.62
CA VAL A 284 10.21 -30.32 12.73
C VAL A 284 9.06 -29.55 13.38
N MET A 285 8.16 -28.97 12.59
CA MET A 285 6.96 -28.30 13.12
C MET A 285 6.07 -29.26 13.92
N GLU A 286 5.80 -30.45 13.38
CA GLU A 286 4.99 -31.48 14.04
C GLU A 286 5.66 -32.03 15.31
N VAL A 287 6.97 -32.31 15.31
CA VAL A 287 7.67 -32.74 16.53
C VAL A 287 7.62 -31.68 17.63
N LEU A 288 7.77 -30.40 17.28
CA LEU A 288 7.68 -29.31 18.25
C LEU A 288 6.24 -29.08 18.76
N TYR A 289 5.24 -29.25 17.90
CA TYR A 289 3.84 -29.18 18.27
C TYR A 289 3.38 -30.37 19.14
N GLN A 290 3.83 -31.58 18.82
CA GLN A 290 3.46 -32.81 19.55
C GLN A 290 4.24 -32.98 20.86
N GLU A 291 5.55 -32.74 20.88
CA GLU A 291 6.35 -32.90 22.11
C GLU A 291 6.28 -31.67 23.04
N HIS A 292 6.02 -30.45 22.53
CA HIS A 292 6.07 -29.22 23.34
C HIS A 292 4.80 -28.36 23.26
N HIS A 293 3.87 -28.59 22.33
CA HIS A 293 2.77 -27.66 22.00
C HIS A 293 3.24 -26.26 21.55
N LEU A 294 4.46 -26.18 21.00
CA LEU A 294 5.00 -24.96 20.41
C LEU A 294 4.48 -24.80 18.97
N ARG A 295 3.85 -23.66 18.68
CA ARG A 295 3.28 -23.35 17.37
C ARG A 295 4.30 -22.56 16.57
N VAL A 296 5.06 -23.25 15.72
CA VAL A 296 6.18 -22.68 14.95
C VAL A 296 5.64 -21.83 13.79
N TYR A 297 6.05 -20.57 13.71
CA TYR A 297 5.64 -19.66 12.65
C TYR A 297 6.48 -19.84 11.37
N CYS A 298 7.79 -20.06 11.50
CA CYS A 298 8.68 -20.15 10.35
C CYS A 298 9.88 -21.07 10.60
N VAL A 299 10.22 -21.92 9.62
CA VAL A 299 11.41 -22.79 9.63
C VAL A 299 12.29 -22.45 8.43
N MET A 300 13.56 -22.14 8.67
CA MET A 300 14.53 -21.72 7.66
C MET A 300 15.70 -22.72 7.56
N LEU A 301 16.06 -23.10 6.33
CA LEU A 301 17.11 -24.10 6.07
C LEU A 301 18.39 -23.49 5.47
N THR A 302 19.52 -23.85 6.06
CA THR A 302 20.87 -23.50 5.59
C THR A 302 21.76 -24.74 5.45
N ALA A 303 22.90 -24.60 4.75
CA ALA A 303 23.89 -25.67 4.64
C ALA A 303 24.71 -25.81 5.94
N PRO A 304 25.34 -26.98 6.22
CA PRO A 304 26.10 -27.19 7.46
C PRO A 304 27.25 -26.21 7.65
N ASN A 305 27.39 -25.68 8.86
CA ASN A 305 28.39 -24.68 9.27
C ASN A 305 28.24 -23.32 8.55
N THR A 306 27.01 -22.89 8.25
CA THR A 306 26.72 -21.55 7.71
C THR A 306 26.03 -20.60 8.68
N LEU A 307 25.38 -21.12 9.73
CA LEU A 307 24.84 -20.27 10.81
C LEU A 307 25.99 -19.65 11.63
N PRO A 308 25.84 -18.39 12.11
CA PRO A 308 26.79 -17.76 13.03
C PRO A 308 27.10 -18.61 14.26
N ARG A 309 28.40 -18.82 14.55
CA ARG A 309 28.89 -19.62 15.68
C ARG A 309 29.85 -18.84 16.56
N VAL A 310 29.73 -19.05 17.88
CA VAL A 310 30.60 -18.45 18.92
C VAL A 310 31.51 -19.54 19.48
N VAL A 311 32.74 -19.17 19.85
CA VAL A 311 33.64 -20.11 20.54
C VAL A 311 33.33 -20.11 22.04
N LYS A 312 32.59 -21.12 22.50
CA LYS A 312 32.33 -21.37 23.93
C LYS A 312 33.14 -22.59 24.38
N ASN A 313 33.95 -22.47 25.43
CA ASN A 313 34.75 -23.55 26.01
C ASN A 313 35.57 -24.39 24.99
N GLY A 314 36.08 -23.75 23.94
CA GLY A 314 36.84 -24.40 22.85
C GLY A 314 35.99 -25.10 21.78
N ARG A 315 34.66 -25.13 21.91
CA ARG A 315 33.70 -25.63 20.91
C ARG A 315 33.10 -24.47 20.11
N ARG A 316 32.46 -24.78 18.98
CA ARG A 316 31.83 -23.79 18.07
C ARG A 316 30.32 -23.98 18.04
N ASP A 317 29.66 -23.43 19.04
CA ASP A 317 28.22 -23.57 19.24
C ASP A 317 27.49 -22.44 18.47
N ILE A 318 26.25 -22.66 18.05
CA ILE A 318 25.46 -21.63 17.34
C ILE A 318 25.23 -20.43 18.28
N GLY A 319 25.43 -19.22 17.76
CA GLY A 319 25.15 -17.98 18.48
C GLY A 319 23.75 -17.48 18.14
N ASN A 320 22.74 -17.84 18.93
CA ASN A 320 21.34 -17.51 18.66
C ASN A 320 21.12 -16.00 18.40
N MET A 321 21.68 -15.13 19.23
CA MET A 321 21.61 -13.67 19.06
C MET A 321 22.33 -13.16 17.79
N LEU A 322 23.39 -13.83 17.33
CA LEU A 322 24.02 -13.52 16.03
C LEU A 322 23.16 -14.01 14.86
N CYS A 323 22.47 -15.15 15.02
CA CYS A 323 21.54 -15.65 14.01
C CYS A 323 20.31 -14.75 13.88
N ARG A 324 19.80 -14.20 15.00
CA ARG A 324 18.76 -13.17 15.04
C ARG A 324 19.23 -11.88 14.35
N LYS A 325 20.43 -11.38 14.68
CA LYS A 325 21.03 -10.21 14.00
C LYS A 325 21.17 -10.43 12.48
N ASP A 326 21.60 -11.61 12.03
CA ASP A 326 21.71 -11.92 10.60
C ASP A 326 20.34 -12.16 9.94
N PHE A 327 19.32 -12.59 10.69
CA PHE A 327 17.94 -12.67 10.23
C PHE A 327 17.33 -11.28 10.00
N ASP A 328 17.43 -10.40 11.00
CA ASP A 328 16.91 -9.02 10.96
C ASP A 328 17.56 -8.18 9.84
N ASN A 329 18.78 -8.53 9.43
CA ASN A 329 19.49 -7.92 8.30
C ASN A 329 19.26 -8.62 6.94
N GLY A 330 18.48 -9.71 6.88
CA GLY A 330 18.27 -10.51 5.67
C GLY A 330 19.54 -11.22 5.16
N ALA A 331 20.55 -11.36 6.03
CA ALA A 331 21.91 -11.76 5.70
C ALA A 331 22.20 -13.27 5.85
N LEU A 332 21.32 -14.02 6.53
CA LEU A 332 21.41 -15.48 6.64
C LEU A 332 21.59 -16.14 5.26
N GLN A 333 22.32 -17.25 5.20
CA GLN A 333 22.52 -18.01 3.96
C GLN A 333 21.41 -19.05 3.73
N CYS A 334 20.16 -18.62 3.86
CA CYS A 334 18.98 -19.48 3.70
C CYS A 334 18.73 -19.83 2.23
N VAL A 335 18.35 -21.08 1.98
CA VAL A 335 18.02 -21.58 0.63
C VAL A 335 16.59 -22.06 0.48
N TYR A 336 15.91 -22.35 1.59
CA TYR A 336 14.52 -22.83 1.63
C TYR A 336 13.86 -22.42 2.95
N VAL A 337 12.57 -22.11 2.90
CA VAL A 337 11.76 -21.66 4.05
C VAL A 337 10.35 -22.26 3.93
N LYS A 338 9.78 -22.72 5.06
CA LYS A 338 8.35 -23.07 5.19
C LYS A 338 7.77 -22.33 6.39
N PHE A 339 6.53 -21.85 6.25
CA PHE A 339 5.79 -21.16 7.31
C PHE A 339 4.68 -22.04 7.88
N GLY A 340 4.29 -21.79 9.13
CA GLY A 340 3.20 -22.48 9.84
C GLY A 340 2.08 -21.51 10.22
N VAL A 341 1.80 -20.52 9.35
CA VAL A 341 0.99 -19.32 9.68
C VAL A 341 -0.35 -19.67 10.31
N GLU A 342 -1.07 -20.64 9.73
CA GLU A 342 -2.42 -21.07 10.15
C GLU A 342 -2.51 -21.54 11.62
N ARG A 343 -1.42 -22.06 12.20
CA ARG A 343 -1.38 -22.45 13.63
C ARG A 343 -0.74 -21.39 14.50
N ALA A 344 0.10 -20.52 13.94
CA ALA A 344 0.97 -19.62 14.70
C ALA A 344 0.43 -18.19 14.83
N VAL A 345 -0.33 -17.70 13.85
CA VAL A 345 -0.90 -16.34 13.81
C VAL A 345 -2.42 -16.46 13.94
N GLN A 346 -2.99 -15.95 15.02
CA GLN A 346 -4.43 -16.07 15.30
C GLN A 346 -5.17 -14.72 15.32
N ASN A 347 -4.44 -13.62 15.48
CA ASN A 347 -5.00 -12.28 15.67
C ASN A 347 -5.18 -11.49 14.36
N LEU A 348 -5.59 -12.16 13.28
CA LEU A 348 -5.93 -11.49 12.03
C LEU A 348 -7.29 -10.78 12.15
N PRO A 349 -7.43 -9.55 11.65
CA PRO A 349 -8.67 -8.82 11.68
C PRO A 349 -9.70 -9.42 10.70
N LEU A 350 -10.97 -9.26 11.06
CA LEU A 350 -12.13 -9.52 10.21
C LEU A 350 -12.91 -8.21 10.01
N GLY A 351 -13.49 -8.04 8.83
CA GLY A 351 -14.43 -6.97 8.55
C GLY A 351 -15.84 -7.29 9.05
N ASP A 352 -16.70 -6.28 9.03
CA ASP A 352 -18.09 -6.36 9.49
C ASP A 352 -18.95 -7.32 8.62
N ASP A 353 -18.52 -7.58 7.37
CA ASP A 353 -18.97 -8.69 6.53
C ASP A 353 -17.77 -9.34 5.81
N PRO A 354 -17.24 -10.47 6.32
CA PRO A 354 -16.09 -11.15 5.72
C PRO A 354 -16.30 -11.72 4.31
N ALA A 355 -17.55 -11.85 3.84
CA ALA A 355 -17.90 -12.45 2.56
C ALA A 355 -18.43 -11.45 1.53
N GLY A 356 -19.17 -10.43 1.97
CA GLY A 356 -19.73 -9.36 1.14
C GLY A 356 -18.88 -8.08 1.03
N GLY A 357 -17.78 -7.98 1.78
CA GLY A 357 -16.85 -6.85 1.66
C GLY A 357 -17.29 -5.56 2.37
N ILE A 358 -16.46 -4.51 2.30
CA ILE A 358 -16.77 -3.23 2.98
C ILE A 358 -17.98 -2.49 2.38
N TRP A 359 -18.34 -2.82 1.13
CA TRP A 359 -19.46 -2.23 0.40
C TRP A 359 -20.76 -3.01 0.57
N SER A 360 -20.73 -4.16 1.27
CA SER A 360 -21.92 -4.91 1.67
C SER A 360 -22.96 -4.03 2.36
N PRO A 361 -24.27 -4.38 2.30
CA PRO A 361 -25.30 -3.70 3.08
C PRO A 361 -25.01 -3.74 4.60
N LEU A 362 -24.41 -4.82 5.10
CA LEU A 362 -24.10 -4.99 6.53
C LEU A 362 -22.97 -4.04 6.97
N ALA A 363 -21.82 -4.05 6.29
CA ALA A 363 -20.71 -3.15 6.61
C ALA A 363 -21.06 -1.67 6.36
N SER A 364 -21.86 -1.38 5.32
CA SER A 364 -22.36 -0.03 5.04
C SER A 364 -23.32 0.46 6.13
N GLN A 365 -24.21 -0.38 6.65
CA GLN A 365 -25.09 -0.03 7.78
C GLN A 365 -24.28 0.18 9.05
N ALA A 366 -23.32 -0.70 9.35
CA ALA A 366 -22.45 -0.58 10.53
C ALA A 366 -21.68 0.76 10.56
N ARG A 367 -21.17 1.23 9.40
CA ARG A 367 -20.58 2.58 9.30
C ARG A 367 -21.61 3.70 9.46
N GLN A 368 -22.80 3.57 8.88
CA GLN A 368 -23.86 4.58 9.01
C GLN A 368 -24.35 4.71 10.47
N ASP A 369 -24.42 3.61 11.22
CA ASP A 369 -24.77 3.62 12.65
C ASP A 369 -23.67 4.25 13.51
N LEU A 370 -22.39 3.94 13.23
CA LEU A 370 -21.23 4.55 13.91
C LEU A 370 -21.11 6.06 13.64
N LEU A 371 -21.49 6.51 12.45
CA LEU A 371 -21.36 7.90 12.00
C LEU A 371 -22.68 8.68 12.02
N MET A 372 -23.75 8.17 12.65
CA MET A 372 -25.12 8.71 12.55
C MET A 372 -25.32 10.19 12.93
N LEU A 373 -24.35 10.81 13.61
CA LEU A 373 -24.35 12.22 14.03
C LEU A 373 -23.52 13.14 13.11
N GLN A 374 -22.93 12.60 12.04
CA GLN A 374 -22.02 13.31 11.13
C GLN A 374 -22.75 13.82 9.89
N ASP A 375 -22.27 14.94 9.34
CA ASP A 375 -22.83 15.53 8.13
C ASP A 375 -22.54 14.70 6.87
N LYS A 376 -23.38 14.84 5.83
CA LYS A 376 -23.17 14.19 4.53
C LYS A 376 -22.03 14.86 3.75
N GLN A 377 -21.20 14.06 3.11
CA GLN A 377 -20.04 14.52 2.35
C GLN A 377 -20.40 14.98 0.93
N TYR A 378 -20.70 16.27 0.81
CA TYR A 378 -20.74 16.97 -0.48
C TYR A 378 -20.16 18.38 -0.36
N SER A 379 -19.72 18.94 -1.48
CA SER A 379 -19.33 20.35 -1.57
C SER A 379 -20.50 21.22 -2.01
N GLY A 380 -20.40 22.53 -1.73
CA GLY A 380 -21.16 23.53 -2.48
C GLY A 380 -20.66 23.67 -3.93
N VAL A 381 -21.27 24.58 -4.69
CA VAL A 381 -20.88 24.91 -6.06
C VAL A 381 -20.86 26.43 -6.29
N ASP A 382 -19.76 26.96 -6.80
CA ASP A 382 -19.57 28.39 -7.11
C ASP A 382 -19.84 28.64 -8.61
N HIS A 383 -21.11 28.92 -8.96
CA HIS A 383 -21.50 29.16 -10.35
C HIS A 383 -21.03 30.54 -10.86
N ARG A 384 -20.15 30.53 -11.86
CA ARG A 384 -19.65 31.75 -12.53
C ARG A 384 -20.42 32.01 -13.82
N GLU A 385 -21.58 32.67 -13.71
CA GLU A 385 -22.45 33.01 -14.85
C GLU A 385 -21.73 33.88 -15.90
N VAL A 386 -20.92 34.83 -15.45
CA VAL A 386 -20.20 35.80 -16.28
C VAL A 386 -18.70 35.73 -15.99
N VAL A 387 -17.92 35.44 -17.04
CA VAL A 387 -16.45 35.54 -17.03
C VAL A 387 -16.05 36.70 -17.94
N ILE A 388 -15.18 37.58 -17.47
CA ILE A 388 -14.82 38.82 -18.18
C ILE A 388 -13.45 38.70 -18.87
N ASP A 389 -13.35 39.23 -20.10
CA ASP A 389 -12.09 39.53 -20.77
C ASP A 389 -11.43 40.76 -20.13
N ASP A 390 -10.31 40.57 -19.44
CA ASP A 390 -9.64 41.57 -18.62
C ASP A 390 -8.96 42.71 -19.42
N ARG A 391 -8.94 42.63 -20.75
CA ARG A 391 -8.44 43.70 -21.64
C ARG A 391 -9.52 44.63 -22.16
N THR A 392 -10.75 44.12 -22.31
CA THR A 392 -11.82 44.82 -23.03
C THR A 392 -13.12 44.94 -22.22
N SER A 393 -13.16 44.36 -21.01
CA SER A 393 -14.36 44.20 -20.19
C SER A 393 -15.51 43.46 -20.88
N THR A 394 -15.20 42.67 -21.93
CA THR A 394 -16.22 41.94 -22.70
C THR A 394 -16.55 40.61 -21.99
N PRO A 395 -17.83 40.26 -21.79
CA PRO A 395 -18.23 38.93 -21.32
C PRO A 395 -17.78 37.84 -22.30
N LEU A 396 -17.06 36.83 -21.82
CA LEU A 396 -16.61 35.67 -22.62
C LEU A 396 -17.72 34.64 -22.84
N ASN A 397 -18.75 34.64 -22.00
CA ASN A 397 -19.94 33.77 -22.13
C ASN A 397 -20.81 34.10 -23.36
N GLN A 398 -20.64 35.27 -23.99
CA GLN A 398 -21.30 35.59 -25.27
C GLN A 398 -20.78 34.75 -26.46
N PHE A 399 -19.63 34.08 -26.31
CA PHE A 399 -19.05 33.22 -27.32
C PHE A 399 -19.39 31.76 -27.03
N SER A 400 -20.13 31.13 -27.94
CA SER A 400 -20.53 29.73 -27.81
C SER A 400 -19.39 28.73 -28.07
N ASN A 401 -18.26 29.19 -28.61
CA ASN A 401 -17.12 28.35 -28.98
C ASN A 401 -15.80 29.14 -29.05
N ILE A 402 -14.67 28.43 -28.91
CA ILE A 402 -13.33 29.02 -28.89
C ILE A 402 -12.87 29.61 -30.23
N HIS A 403 -13.44 29.17 -31.37
CA HIS A 403 -13.03 29.64 -32.69
C HIS A 403 -13.61 31.02 -33.01
N ASP A 404 -14.87 31.30 -32.67
CA ASP A 404 -15.43 32.65 -32.83
C ASP A 404 -14.79 33.67 -31.87
N LEU A 405 -14.40 33.24 -30.67
CA LEU A 405 -13.56 34.07 -29.80
C LEU A 405 -12.20 34.37 -30.45
N MET A 406 -11.56 33.38 -31.08
CA MET A 406 -10.32 33.58 -31.85
C MET A 406 -10.53 34.60 -33.00
N GLN A 407 -11.57 34.44 -33.82
CA GLN A 407 -11.91 35.37 -34.91
C GLN A 407 -12.19 36.80 -34.40
N TRP A 408 -12.78 36.95 -33.21
CA TRP A 408 -12.98 38.26 -32.57
C TRP A 408 -11.68 38.86 -32.03
N ARG A 409 -10.73 38.05 -31.54
CA ARG A 409 -9.38 38.55 -31.21
C ARG A 409 -8.61 38.98 -32.46
N VAL A 410 -8.76 38.27 -33.57
CA VAL A 410 -8.17 38.66 -34.86
C VAL A 410 -8.65 40.05 -35.31
N SER A 411 -9.94 40.37 -35.13
CA SER A 411 -10.47 41.70 -35.53
C SER A 411 -10.08 42.85 -34.59
N ARG A 412 -9.69 42.57 -33.33
CA ARG A 412 -9.35 43.63 -32.33
C ARG A 412 -7.85 43.77 -32.05
N GLN A 413 -7.06 42.70 -32.12
CA GLN A 413 -5.62 42.67 -31.76
C GLN A 413 -4.76 41.96 -32.82
N ALA A 414 -5.13 42.11 -34.10
CA ALA A 414 -4.55 41.44 -35.27
C ALA A 414 -3.03 41.25 -35.28
N GLU A 415 -2.25 42.28 -34.91
CA GLU A 415 -0.79 42.26 -35.03
C GLU A 415 -0.04 41.81 -33.75
N GLU A 416 -0.74 41.58 -32.63
CA GLU A 416 -0.14 41.10 -31.38
C GLU A 416 0.19 39.59 -31.38
N LEU A 417 1.23 39.20 -30.64
CA LEU A 417 1.68 37.80 -30.56
C LEU A 417 0.58 36.88 -30.00
N ALA A 418 0.28 35.80 -30.74
CA ALA A 418 -0.60 34.72 -30.31
C ALA A 418 0.20 33.49 -29.89
N TYR A 419 1.20 33.10 -30.70
CA TYR A 419 2.01 31.90 -30.50
C TYR A 419 3.48 32.12 -30.81
N CYS A 420 4.36 31.44 -30.05
CA CYS A 420 5.79 31.36 -30.34
C CYS A 420 6.37 30.00 -29.91
N THR A 421 6.80 29.19 -30.88
CA THR A 421 7.61 27.98 -30.61
C THR A 421 9.02 28.36 -30.20
N ILE A 422 9.58 27.68 -29.20
CA ILE A 422 10.95 27.84 -28.69
C ILE A 422 11.82 26.69 -29.20
N ASP A 423 13.03 26.98 -29.70
CA ASP A 423 14.00 25.95 -30.11
C ASP A 423 14.72 25.30 -28.91
N GLY A 424 15.28 24.09 -29.08
CA GLY A 424 16.06 23.40 -28.03
C GLY A 424 17.31 24.12 -27.49
N ARG A 425 17.61 25.34 -27.98
CA ARG A 425 18.64 26.23 -27.44
C ARG A 425 18.05 27.41 -26.64
N GLY A 426 16.74 27.40 -26.35
CA GLY A 426 16.04 28.44 -25.59
C GLY A 426 15.78 29.73 -26.39
N ARG A 427 15.78 29.67 -27.73
CA ARG A 427 15.59 30.84 -28.60
C ARG A 427 14.19 30.86 -29.21
N GLU A 428 13.67 32.05 -29.42
CA GLU A 428 12.39 32.28 -30.06
C GLU A 428 12.44 31.87 -31.54
N GLY A 429 11.47 31.05 -31.95
CA GLY A 429 11.10 30.88 -33.34
C GLY A 429 10.42 32.15 -33.90
N LYS A 430 10.02 32.12 -35.18
CA LYS A 430 9.38 33.27 -35.81
C LYS A 430 7.94 33.44 -35.31
N GLY A 431 7.78 34.23 -34.25
CA GLY A 431 6.51 34.48 -33.58
C GLY A 431 5.34 34.83 -34.51
N VAL A 432 4.17 34.29 -34.18
CA VAL A 432 2.95 34.33 -34.98
C VAL A 432 1.91 35.16 -34.26
N ASN A 433 1.48 36.25 -34.89
CA ASN A 433 0.42 37.11 -34.39
C ASN A 433 -0.98 36.65 -34.85
N TRP A 434 -2.03 37.15 -34.21
CA TRP A 434 -3.42 36.72 -34.43
C TRP A 434 -3.81 36.65 -35.91
N LYS A 435 -3.45 37.65 -36.70
CA LYS A 435 -3.67 37.67 -38.16
C LYS A 435 -2.91 36.59 -38.93
N LYS A 436 -1.65 36.31 -38.57
CA LYS A 436 -0.88 35.20 -39.17
C LYS A 436 -1.42 33.84 -38.73
N PHE A 437 -1.91 33.74 -37.49
CA PHE A 437 -2.58 32.53 -36.97
C PHE A 437 -3.85 32.25 -37.76
N ASP A 438 -4.74 33.23 -37.93
CA ASP A 438 -5.95 33.09 -38.75
C ASP A 438 -5.64 32.70 -40.20
N LEU A 439 -4.72 33.40 -40.88
CA LEU A 439 -4.29 33.04 -42.25
C LEU A 439 -3.69 31.63 -42.35
N LYS A 440 -3.08 31.11 -41.27
CA LYS A 440 -2.57 29.74 -41.17
C LYS A 440 -3.71 28.73 -40.98
N VAL A 441 -4.66 28.98 -40.07
CA VAL A 441 -5.86 28.14 -39.91
C VAL A 441 -6.66 28.10 -41.21
N ALA A 442 -6.90 29.26 -41.82
CA ALA A 442 -7.58 29.40 -43.12
C ALA A 442 -6.88 28.61 -44.23
N GLY A 443 -5.55 28.63 -44.29
CA GLY A 443 -4.76 27.82 -45.23
C GLY A 443 -4.91 26.32 -45.00
N VAL A 444 -4.89 25.85 -43.75
CA VAL A 444 -5.12 24.43 -43.40
C VAL A 444 -6.56 24.02 -43.68
N ALA A 445 -7.56 24.80 -43.28
CA ALA A 445 -8.98 24.53 -43.54
C ALA A 445 -9.29 24.47 -45.04
N THR A 446 -8.73 25.39 -45.84
CA THR A 446 -8.80 25.34 -47.31
C THR A 446 -8.20 24.05 -47.87
N TYR A 447 -7.06 23.62 -47.33
CA TYR A 447 -6.40 22.38 -47.74
C TYR A 447 -7.23 21.14 -47.37
N LEU A 448 -7.74 21.04 -46.14
CA LEU A 448 -8.59 19.92 -45.70
C LEU A 448 -9.86 19.83 -46.56
N LYS A 449 -10.58 20.93 -46.74
CA LYS A 449 -11.81 21.00 -47.56
C LYS A 449 -11.56 20.62 -49.02
N ASN A 450 -10.49 21.11 -49.65
CA ASN A 450 -10.29 20.94 -51.08
C ASN A 450 -9.45 19.70 -51.47
N LYS A 451 -8.44 19.33 -50.66
CA LYS A 451 -7.51 18.22 -50.92
C LYS A 451 -7.94 16.92 -50.26
N VAL A 452 -8.39 16.98 -49.01
CA VAL A 452 -8.84 15.81 -48.21
C VAL A 452 -10.34 15.55 -48.38
N LYS A 453 -11.10 16.55 -48.86
CA LYS A 453 -12.54 16.49 -49.12
C LYS A 453 -13.35 16.12 -47.87
N VAL A 454 -13.02 16.80 -46.76
CA VAL A 454 -13.73 16.65 -45.50
C VAL A 454 -15.10 17.32 -45.51
N GLN A 455 -16.00 16.78 -44.70
CA GLN A 455 -17.36 17.19 -44.44
C GLN A 455 -17.56 17.26 -42.91
N PRO A 456 -18.54 18.02 -42.41
CA PRO A 456 -18.82 18.05 -40.98
C PRO A 456 -19.17 16.65 -40.45
N GLY A 457 -18.66 16.30 -39.28
CA GLY A 457 -18.79 14.96 -38.68
C GLY A 457 -17.80 13.91 -39.19
N ASP A 458 -16.93 14.21 -40.17
CA ASP A 458 -15.76 13.36 -40.45
C ASP A 458 -14.77 13.35 -39.29
N HIS A 459 -14.05 12.24 -39.11
CA HIS A 459 -13.01 12.10 -38.09
C HIS A 459 -11.61 12.20 -38.70
N LEU A 460 -10.79 13.10 -38.16
CA LEU A 460 -9.39 13.27 -38.54
C LEU A 460 -8.47 12.97 -37.36
N LEU A 461 -7.51 12.05 -37.57
CA LEU A 461 -6.47 11.77 -36.59
C LEU A 461 -5.32 12.75 -36.81
N LEU A 462 -5.04 13.56 -35.79
CA LEU A 462 -4.06 14.63 -35.82
C LEU A 462 -2.79 14.18 -35.08
N MET A 463 -1.73 13.88 -35.82
CA MET A 463 -0.46 13.40 -35.27
C MET A 463 0.69 14.34 -35.61
N TYR A 464 1.16 15.11 -34.63
CA TYR A 464 2.08 16.23 -34.81
C TYR A 464 3.20 16.20 -33.75
N THR A 465 4.40 16.64 -34.11
CA THR A 465 5.36 17.12 -33.09
C THR A 465 4.82 18.41 -32.46
N HIS A 466 5.09 18.62 -31.17
CA HIS A 466 4.53 19.73 -30.40
C HIS A 466 4.95 21.09 -30.97
N SER A 467 4.02 21.76 -31.64
CA SER A 467 4.30 22.91 -32.51
C SER A 467 3.03 23.69 -32.84
N GLU A 468 3.20 24.89 -33.39
CA GLU A 468 2.09 25.70 -33.91
C GLU A 468 1.28 24.99 -35.02
N ASP A 469 1.92 24.13 -35.82
CA ASP A 469 1.23 23.37 -36.88
C ASP A 469 0.10 22.48 -36.34
N PHE A 470 0.24 21.97 -35.12
CA PHE A 470 -0.80 21.22 -34.41
C PHE A 470 -1.99 22.11 -34.05
N VAL A 471 -1.73 23.31 -33.52
CA VAL A 471 -2.77 24.30 -33.17
C VAL A 471 -3.53 24.75 -34.42
N TYR A 472 -2.83 24.96 -35.55
CA TYR A 472 -3.48 25.28 -36.82
C TYR A 472 -4.44 24.17 -37.27
N ALA A 473 -4.07 22.90 -37.09
CA ALA A 473 -4.89 21.76 -37.45
C ALA A 473 -6.13 21.60 -36.56
N ILE A 474 -6.00 21.80 -35.24
CA ILE A 474 -7.12 21.77 -34.29
C ILE A 474 -8.18 22.81 -34.66
N HIS A 475 -7.79 24.07 -34.82
CA HIS A 475 -8.73 25.15 -35.14
C HIS A 475 -9.30 25.04 -36.56
N ALA A 476 -8.58 24.40 -37.49
CA ALA A 476 -9.08 24.11 -38.84
C ALA A 476 -10.09 22.94 -38.87
N CYS A 477 -10.06 22.04 -37.89
CA CYS A 477 -11.11 21.02 -37.74
C CYS A 477 -12.40 21.68 -37.20
N PHE A 478 -12.27 22.51 -36.15
CA PHE A 478 -13.40 23.22 -35.54
C PHE A 478 -14.18 24.08 -36.57
N CYS A 479 -13.52 24.93 -37.35
CA CYS A 479 -14.20 25.80 -38.34
C CYS A 479 -14.74 25.07 -39.59
N LEU A 480 -14.51 23.75 -39.70
CA LEU A 480 -15.12 22.87 -40.70
C LEU A 480 -16.19 21.94 -40.12
N GLY A 481 -16.43 21.96 -38.79
CA GLY A 481 -17.32 21.02 -38.10
C GLY A 481 -16.78 19.58 -38.09
N VAL A 482 -15.46 19.40 -38.19
CA VAL A 482 -14.77 18.12 -38.30
C VAL A 482 -14.30 17.65 -36.93
N VAL A 483 -14.46 16.37 -36.62
CA VAL A 483 -14.10 15.80 -35.32
C VAL A 483 -12.58 15.60 -35.25
N ALA A 484 -11.93 16.34 -34.36
CA ALA A 484 -10.49 16.23 -34.13
C ALA A 484 -10.17 15.07 -33.17
N VAL A 485 -9.21 14.21 -33.55
CA VAL A 485 -8.69 13.12 -32.70
C VAL A 485 -7.18 13.30 -32.51
N PRO A 486 -6.72 14.02 -31.47
CA PRO A 486 -5.30 14.25 -31.24
C PRO A 486 -4.58 13.00 -30.74
N MET A 487 -3.46 12.64 -31.37
CA MET A 487 -2.61 11.53 -30.95
C MET A 487 -1.13 11.91 -31.00
N ALA A 488 -0.37 11.47 -30.01
CA ALA A 488 1.08 11.69 -29.99
C ALA A 488 1.77 10.92 -31.14
N PRO A 489 2.90 11.41 -31.67
CA PRO A 489 3.72 10.66 -32.62
C PRO A 489 4.17 9.31 -32.06
N ILE A 490 4.13 8.28 -32.90
CA ILE A 490 4.56 6.92 -32.53
C ILE A 490 6.08 6.83 -32.36
N ASP A 491 6.53 6.02 -31.39
CA ASP A 491 7.92 5.78 -31.07
C ASP A 491 8.48 4.64 -31.93
N SER A 492 9.51 4.93 -32.73
CA SER A 492 10.16 3.95 -33.59
C SER A 492 10.79 2.77 -32.84
N ASN A 493 11.02 2.90 -31.53
CA ASN A 493 11.54 1.84 -30.67
C ASN A 493 10.42 0.96 -30.06
N ARG A 494 9.17 1.43 -30.07
CA ARG A 494 8.00 0.78 -29.44
C ARG A 494 6.85 0.52 -30.43
N LEU A 495 7.17 0.34 -31.71
CA LEU A 495 6.19 0.07 -32.76
C LEU A 495 5.26 -1.12 -32.46
N HIS A 496 5.71 -2.11 -31.69
CA HIS A 496 4.89 -3.25 -31.26
C HIS A 496 3.78 -2.90 -30.26
N GLU A 497 3.89 -1.75 -29.56
CA GLU A 497 2.88 -1.19 -28.65
C GLU A 497 2.06 -0.11 -29.39
N ASP A 498 2.74 0.85 -30.02
CA ASP A 498 2.10 2.03 -30.60
C ASP A 498 1.36 1.76 -31.93
N ALA A 499 1.81 0.79 -32.76
CA ALA A 499 1.16 0.53 -34.05
C ALA A 499 -0.22 -0.15 -33.92
N PRO A 500 -0.42 -1.19 -33.08
CA PRO A 500 -1.76 -1.69 -32.78
C PRO A 500 -2.66 -0.60 -32.18
N ALA A 501 -2.15 0.18 -31.22
CA ALA A 501 -2.88 1.27 -30.59
C ALA A 501 -3.45 2.28 -31.60
N LEU A 502 -2.60 2.73 -32.55
CA LEU A 502 -3.02 3.59 -33.66
C LEU A 502 -4.06 2.94 -34.56
N LEU A 503 -3.88 1.66 -34.93
CA LEU A 503 -4.76 0.94 -35.85
C LEU A 503 -6.16 0.70 -35.26
N HIS A 504 -6.26 0.45 -33.95
CA HIS A 504 -7.57 0.37 -33.27
C HIS A 504 -8.28 1.73 -33.28
N VAL A 505 -7.59 2.85 -33.01
CA VAL A 505 -8.20 4.19 -33.13
C VAL A 505 -8.67 4.49 -34.56
N ILE A 506 -7.89 4.07 -35.58
CA ILE A 506 -8.26 4.22 -36.99
C ILE A 506 -9.55 3.45 -37.32
N ALA A 507 -9.66 2.20 -36.87
CA ALA A 507 -10.82 1.34 -37.14
C ALA A 507 -12.08 1.81 -36.40
N ASP A 508 -11.98 2.00 -35.09
CA ASP A 508 -13.13 2.22 -34.21
C ASP A 508 -13.81 3.56 -34.49
N PHE A 509 -13.02 4.62 -34.71
CA PHE A 509 -13.52 5.97 -35.02
C PHE A 509 -13.60 6.25 -36.53
N ARG A 510 -13.41 5.22 -37.37
CA ARG A 510 -13.53 5.29 -38.84
C ARG A 510 -12.74 6.45 -39.45
N ILE A 511 -11.50 6.65 -38.99
CA ILE A 511 -10.66 7.81 -39.31
C ILE A 511 -10.51 7.96 -40.84
N LYS A 512 -10.97 9.10 -41.37
CA LYS A 512 -10.98 9.37 -42.81
C LYS A 512 -9.59 9.70 -43.38
N ALA A 513 -8.76 10.36 -42.59
CA ALA A 513 -7.40 10.72 -42.94
C ALA A 513 -6.52 10.95 -41.70
N LEU A 514 -5.23 10.67 -41.86
CA LEU A 514 -4.19 11.08 -40.91
C LEU A 514 -3.65 12.44 -41.37
N ILE A 515 -3.68 13.44 -40.49
CA ILE A 515 -3.13 14.76 -40.77
C ILE A 515 -1.89 14.98 -39.88
N VAL A 516 -0.80 15.41 -40.50
CA VAL A 516 0.54 15.41 -39.91
C VAL A 516 1.34 16.65 -40.28
N ASN A 517 2.42 16.92 -39.54
CA ASN A 517 3.46 17.86 -39.95
C ASN A 517 4.65 17.15 -40.64
N ALA A 518 5.64 17.92 -41.09
CA ALA A 518 6.79 17.40 -41.83
C ALA A 518 7.63 16.37 -41.06
N ASP A 519 7.77 16.53 -39.74
CA ASP A 519 8.54 15.61 -38.90
C ASP A 519 7.85 14.24 -38.83
N VAL A 520 6.53 14.24 -38.58
CA VAL A 520 5.74 13.01 -38.48
C VAL A 520 5.55 12.35 -39.86
N ASP A 521 5.38 13.12 -40.93
CA ASP A 521 5.34 12.58 -42.30
C ASP A 521 6.67 11.88 -42.66
N SER A 522 7.80 12.44 -42.26
CA SER A 522 9.12 11.82 -42.41
C SER A 522 9.24 10.52 -41.59
N LEU A 523 8.81 10.55 -40.32
CA LEU A 523 8.79 9.41 -39.40
C LEU A 523 7.93 8.24 -39.93
N LEU A 524 6.71 8.50 -40.36
CA LEU A 524 5.78 7.50 -40.92
C LEU A 524 6.26 6.92 -42.26
N ARG A 525 7.11 7.65 -42.99
CA ARG A 525 7.77 7.19 -44.23
C ARG A 525 9.05 6.38 -43.98
N GLN A 526 9.60 6.35 -42.76
CA GLN A 526 10.77 5.53 -42.45
C GLN A 526 10.48 4.06 -42.73
N LYS A 527 11.43 3.34 -43.36
CA LYS A 527 11.21 1.98 -43.85
C LYS A 527 10.72 1.02 -42.76
N ALA A 528 11.35 1.02 -41.59
CA ALA A 528 10.95 0.17 -40.46
C ALA A 528 9.51 0.48 -39.98
N VAL A 529 9.21 1.76 -39.75
CA VAL A 529 7.89 2.25 -39.31
C VAL A 529 6.80 1.89 -40.32
N SER A 530 7.01 2.23 -41.60
CA SER A 530 6.05 1.99 -42.68
C SER A 530 5.81 0.50 -42.96
N GLN A 531 6.85 -0.35 -42.85
CA GLN A 531 6.70 -1.80 -43.00
C GLN A 531 5.94 -2.40 -41.81
N HIS A 532 6.27 -2.02 -40.57
CA HIS A 532 5.59 -2.54 -39.38
C HIS A 532 4.12 -2.12 -39.32
N LEU A 533 3.81 -0.85 -39.63
CA LEU A 533 2.41 -0.37 -39.72
C LEU A 533 1.60 -1.16 -40.76
N LYS A 534 2.15 -1.43 -41.94
CA LYS A 534 1.46 -2.21 -42.98
C LYS A 534 1.28 -3.68 -42.59
N GLN A 535 2.26 -4.27 -41.92
CA GLN A 535 2.16 -5.64 -41.40
C GLN A 535 1.08 -5.75 -40.32
N SER A 536 1.09 -4.85 -39.33
CA SER A 536 0.08 -4.82 -38.26
C SER A 536 -1.32 -4.49 -38.81
N ALA A 537 -1.43 -3.60 -39.81
CA ALA A 537 -2.69 -3.31 -40.49
C ALA A 537 -3.27 -4.53 -41.21
N LEU A 538 -2.43 -5.32 -41.89
CA LEU A 538 -2.83 -6.58 -42.54
C LEU A 538 -3.29 -7.64 -41.53
N ILE A 539 -2.59 -7.76 -40.39
CA ILE A 539 -2.95 -8.71 -39.31
C ILE A 539 -4.29 -8.31 -38.66
N LEU A 540 -4.46 -7.02 -38.34
CA LEU A 540 -5.68 -6.49 -37.71
C LEU A 540 -6.83 -6.25 -38.71
N LYS A 541 -6.61 -6.49 -40.01
CA LYS A 541 -7.56 -6.24 -41.11
C LYS A 541 -8.05 -4.78 -41.21
N VAL A 542 -7.21 -3.83 -40.80
CA VAL A 542 -7.52 -2.39 -40.79
C VAL A 542 -7.01 -1.71 -42.06
N ASN A 543 -7.88 -0.99 -42.76
CA ASN A 543 -7.47 -0.15 -43.88
C ASN A 543 -6.79 1.14 -43.37
N LEU A 544 -5.51 1.33 -43.69
CA LEU A 544 -4.80 2.57 -43.40
C LEU A 544 -5.33 3.72 -44.29
N PRO A 545 -5.85 4.81 -43.72
CA PRO A 545 -6.32 5.96 -44.49
C PRO A 545 -5.16 6.82 -44.99
N ASN A 546 -5.44 7.74 -45.90
CA ASN A 546 -4.43 8.60 -46.51
C ASN A 546 -3.77 9.55 -45.48
N ILE A 547 -2.45 9.70 -45.57
CA ILE A 547 -1.65 10.62 -44.76
C ILE A 547 -1.45 11.93 -45.53
N TYR A 548 -1.73 13.07 -44.90
CA TYR A 548 -1.60 14.41 -45.49
C TYR A 548 -0.76 15.34 -44.61
N ASN A 549 0.25 15.96 -45.21
CA ASN A 549 1.18 16.88 -44.55
C ASN A 549 0.69 18.34 -44.66
N THR A 550 0.53 19.04 -43.53
CA THR A 550 0.01 20.41 -43.48
C THR A 550 1.00 21.48 -43.02
N SER A 551 2.30 21.20 -42.90
CA SER A 551 3.30 22.22 -42.49
C SER A 551 3.48 23.36 -43.51
N LYS A 552 3.17 23.08 -44.78
CA LYS A 552 3.21 24.04 -45.89
C LYS A 552 1.86 24.05 -46.59
N PRO A 553 0.80 24.57 -45.93
CA PRO A 553 -0.49 24.73 -46.61
C PRO A 553 -0.34 25.78 -47.73
N PRO A 554 -1.26 25.81 -48.71
CA PRO A 554 -1.27 26.86 -49.72
C PRO A 554 -1.24 28.25 -49.06
N LYS A 555 -0.43 29.17 -49.62
CA LYS A 555 -0.44 30.56 -49.15
C LYS A 555 -1.84 31.12 -49.32
N GLN A 556 -2.38 31.67 -48.24
CA GLN A 556 -3.71 32.27 -48.20
C GLN A 556 -3.57 33.76 -47.86
N SER A 557 -4.39 34.59 -48.51
CA SER A 557 -4.44 36.06 -48.33
C SER A 557 -5.64 36.51 -47.49
N HIS A 558 -6.61 35.62 -47.28
CA HIS A 558 -7.92 35.88 -46.69
C HIS A 558 -8.13 35.08 -45.40
N GLY A 559 -8.82 35.66 -44.42
CA GLY A 559 -9.06 35.04 -43.11
C GLY A 559 -10.05 33.88 -43.14
N CYS A 560 -10.28 33.21 -42.01
CA CYS A 560 -11.28 32.14 -41.93
C CYS A 560 -12.69 32.64 -42.30
N ARG A 561 -13.09 33.80 -41.72
CA ARG A 561 -14.36 34.46 -42.04
C ARG A 561 -14.51 34.87 -43.51
N ASP A 562 -13.48 35.47 -44.12
CA ASP A 562 -13.46 35.87 -45.53
C ASP A 562 -13.76 34.70 -46.50
N LEU A 563 -13.32 33.49 -46.12
CA LEU A 563 -13.47 32.26 -46.92
C LEU A 563 -14.76 31.48 -46.60
N GLY A 564 -15.60 32.00 -45.70
CA GLY A 564 -16.82 31.33 -45.24
C GLY A 564 -16.57 30.14 -44.31
N PHE A 565 -15.41 30.05 -43.65
CA PHE A 565 -15.16 29.12 -42.55
C PHE A 565 -15.71 29.71 -41.24
N VAL A 566 -17.04 29.74 -41.15
CA VAL A 566 -17.79 30.25 -40.00
C VAL A 566 -18.48 29.09 -39.29
N MET A 567 -18.46 29.12 -37.96
CA MET A 567 -19.13 28.11 -37.13
C MET A 567 -20.63 28.06 -37.41
N ARG A 568 -21.20 26.85 -37.39
CA ARG A 568 -22.65 26.64 -37.55
C ARG A 568 -23.27 26.27 -36.21
N PRO A 569 -24.49 26.74 -35.87
CA PRO A 569 -25.17 26.38 -34.63
C PRO A 569 -25.25 24.86 -34.39
N ALA A 570 -25.47 24.07 -35.45
CA ALA A 570 -25.53 22.61 -35.38
C ALA A 570 -24.21 21.92 -34.96
N TRP A 571 -23.06 22.60 -35.03
CA TRP A 571 -21.77 22.06 -34.55
C TRP A 571 -21.48 22.45 -33.09
N VAL A 572 -22.25 23.40 -32.56
CA VAL A 572 -22.12 23.92 -31.19
C VAL A 572 -23.31 23.47 -30.32
N ALA A 573 -24.24 22.70 -30.90
CA ALA A 573 -25.30 22.02 -30.17
C ALA A 573 -24.71 20.97 -29.21
N GLN A 574 -25.33 20.86 -28.03
CA GLN A 574 -24.92 19.91 -27.00
C GLN A 574 -24.86 18.47 -27.56
N GLY A 575 -23.80 17.73 -27.23
CA GLY A 575 -23.57 16.38 -27.73
C GLY A 575 -23.02 16.27 -29.16
N PHE A 576 -22.75 17.38 -29.86
CA PHE A 576 -21.94 17.34 -31.08
C PHE A 576 -20.44 17.13 -30.73
N PRO A 577 -19.76 16.10 -31.28
CA PRO A 577 -18.34 15.85 -30.99
C PRO A 577 -17.44 16.83 -31.74
N ALA A 578 -16.86 17.80 -31.04
CA ALA A 578 -15.83 18.68 -31.62
C ALA A 578 -14.43 18.04 -31.51
N LEU A 579 -14.18 17.32 -30.42
CA LEU A 579 -12.88 16.79 -30.04
C LEU A 579 -13.04 15.45 -29.31
N ILE A 580 -12.19 14.48 -29.62
CA ILE A 580 -12.09 13.21 -28.90
C ILE A 580 -10.69 13.11 -28.29
N TRP A 581 -10.59 13.14 -26.96
CA TRP A 581 -9.34 12.81 -26.28
C TRP A 581 -9.22 11.28 -26.11
N THR A 582 -8.06 10.72 -26.44
CA THR A 582 -7.71 9.33 -26.12
C THR A 582 -6.65 9.29 -25.02
N TYR A 583 -7.00 8.68 -23.89
CA TYR A 583 -6.07 8.33 -22.83
C TYR A 583 -5.70 6.84 -22.93
N TRP A 584 -4.49 6.50 -22.48
CA TRP A 584 -3.98 5.14 -22.47
C TRP A 584 -3.48 4.85 -21.05
N THR A 585 -4.01 3.80 -20.43
CA THR A 585 -3.55 3.34 -19.11
C THR A 585 -2.13 2.74 -19.21
N PRO A 586 -1.40 2.55 -18.08
CA PRO A 586 -0.13 1.82 -18.08
C PRO A 586 -0.23 0.45 -18.76
N ASP A 587 -1.36 -0.25 -18.61
CA ASP A 587 -1.69 -1.55 -19.24
C ASP A 587 -2.22 -1.44 -20.68
N GLN A 588 -2.03 -0.30 -21.36
CA GLN A 588 -2.39 -0.08 -22.77
C GLN A 588 -3.89 -0.22 -23.09
N ARG A 589 -4.76 -0.11 -22.06
CA ARG A 589 -6.21 0.02 -22.28
C ARG A 589 -6.50 1.46 -22.73
N ARG A 590 -7.29 1.62 -23.78
CA ARG A 590 -7.71 2.93 -24.30
C ARG A 590 -9.00 3.39 -23.61
N ILE A 591 -8.97 4.56 -23.02
CA ILE A 591 -10.17 5.32 -22.65
C ILE A 591 -10.32 6.45 -23.67
N ALA A 592 -11.52 6.67 -24.20
CA ALA A 592 -11.80 7.75 -25.14
C ALA A 592 -13.01 8.55 -24.67
N VAL A 593 -12.92 9.88 -24.73
CA VAL A 593 -13.95 10.78 -24.18
C VAL A 593 -14.36 11.83 -25.21
N GLN A 594 -15.65 12.17 -25.22
CA GLN A 594 -16.22 13.19 -26.09
C GLN A 594 -16.19 14.57 -25.43
N LEU A 595 -15.75 15.58 -26.18
CA LEU A 595 -15.87 16.99 -25.81
C LEU A 595 -16.62 17.75 -26.90
N GLY A 596 -17.63 18.53 -26.48
CA GLY A 596 -18.29 19.51 -27.33
C GLY A 596 -17.62 20.90 -27.24
N HIS A 597 -18.14 21.86 -28.00
CA HIS A 597 -17.64 23.25 -27.93
C HIS A 597 -18.02 23.96 -26.63
N ASP A 598 -19.16 23.58 -26.05
CA ASP A 598 -19.59 23.88 -24.68
C ASP A 598 -18.56 23.39 -23.66
N THR A 599 -18.21 22.10 -23.66
CA THR A 599 -17.19 21.52 -22.76
C THR A 599 -15.84 22.24 -22.89
N ILE A 600 -15.42 22.55 -24.13
CA ILE A 600 -14.17 23.25 -24.42
C ILE A 600 -14.16 24.67 -23.82
N MET A 601 -15.28 25.39 -23.87
CA MET A 601 -15.37 26.73 -23.27
C MET A 601 -15.44 26.67 -21.74
N ALA A 602 -16.20 25.71 -21.18
CA ALA A 602 -16.29 25.48 -19.74
C ALA A 602 -14.93 25.12 -19.12
N LEU A 603 -14.16 24.23 -19.74
CA LEU A 603 -12.78 23.90 -19.34
C LEU A 603 -11.89 25.15 -19.23
N CYS A 604 -11.99 26.06 -20.20
CA CYS A 604 -11.22 27.31 -20.18
C CYS A 604 -11.69 28.28 -19.09
N LYS A 605 -13.00 28.36 -18.87
CA LYS A 605 -13.63 29.16 -17.81
C LYS A 605 -13.22 28.68 -16.41
N VAL A 606 -13.39 27.40 -16.11
CA VAL A 606 -13.07 26.81 -14.80
C VAL A 606 -11.58 26.97 -14.48
N GLN A 607 -10.68 26.75 -15.45
CA GLN A 607 -9.25 26.98 -15.23
C GLN A 607 -8.92 28.48 -15.09
N LYS A 608 -9.49 29.38 -15.91
CA LYS A 608 -9.24 30.83 -15.81
C LYS A 608 -9.57 31.36 -14.41
N GLU A 609 -10.78 31.09 -13.94
CA GLU A 609 -11.29 31.64 -12.68
C GLU A 609 -10.54 31.04 -11.48
N THR A 610 -10.40 29.71 -11.44
CA THR A 610 -9.72 29.01 -10.32
C THR A 610 -8.23 29.35 -10.24
N CYS A 611 -7.54 29.52 -11.37
CA CYS A 611 -6.13 29.92 -11.41
C CYS A 611 -5.92 31.45 -11.55
N GLN A 612 -6.96 32.27 -11.38
CA GLN A 612 -6.92 33.74 -11.44
C GLN A 612 -6.09 34.25 -12.65
N MET A 613 -6.34 33.67 -13.84
CA MET A 613 -5.50 33.86 -15.01
C MET A 613 -5.87 35.16 -15.74
N THR A 614 -4.85 35.91 -16.18
CA THR A 614 -5.01 37.21 -16.85
C THR A 614 -4.29 37.24 -18.19
N SER A 615 -4.70 38.15 -19.09
CA SER A 615 -4.06 38.36 -20.39
C SER A 615 -2.61 38.85 -20.28
N THR A 616 -2.26 39.44 -19.13
CA THR A 616 -1.00 40.14 -18.89
C THR A 616 0.19 39.21 -18.67
N ARG A 617 -0.05 37.90 -18.52
CA ARG A 617 0.97 36.88 -18.26
C ARG A 617 0.92 35.80 -19.35
N PRO A 618 2.04 35.46 -20.00
CA PRO A 618 2.06 34.43 -21.05
C PRO A 618 1.69 33.03 -20.53
N VAL A 619 1.14 32.22 -21.42
CA VAL A 619 0.84 30.80 -21.18
C VAL A 619 1.98 29.93 -21.72
N LEU A 620 2.26 28.79 -21.06
CA LEU A 620 3.23 27.79 -21.51
C LEU A 620 2.55 26.45 -21.82
N GLY A 621 2.80 25.90 -23.00
CA GLY A 621 2.43 24.54 -23.40
C GLY A 621 3.66 23.66 -23.66
N CYS A 622 3.72 22.48 -23.04
CA CYS A 622 4.82 21.53 -23.16
C CYS A 622 4.34 20.07 -23.20
N VAL A 623 4.42 19.31 -22.10
CA VAL A 623 4.06 17.89 -22.06
C VAL A 623 2.56 17.64 -22.16
N ARG A 624 2.16 16.40 -22.54
CA ARG A 624 0.76 15.94 -22.64
C ARG A 624 -0.14 16.83 -23.52
N SER A 625 0.41 17.52 -24.51
CA SER A 625 -0.32 18.50 -25.34
C SER A 625 -1.48 17.96 -26.19
N THR A 626 -1.71 16.65 -26.22
CA THR A 626 -2.86 16.00 -26.89
C THR A 626 -4.08 15.77 -25.99
N MET A 627 -3.98 15.93 -24.66
CA MET A 627 -5.12 15.75 -23.73
C MET A 627 -5.02 16.59 -22.45
N GLY A 628 -6.15 16.82 -21.76
CA GLY A 628 -6.19 17.45 -20.43
C GLY A 628 -5.57 18.86 -20.39
N ILE A 629 -5.01 19.24 -19.24
CA ILE A 629 -4.38 20.56 -19.04
C ILE A 629 -3.25 20.85 -20.05
N GLY A 630 -2.52 19.82 -20.49
CA GLY A 630 -1.50 20.00 -21.53
C GLY A 630 -2.08 20.47 -22.86
N PHE A 631 -3.21 19.90 -23.28
CA PHE A 631 -3.97 20.39 -24.44
C PHE A 631 -4.58 21.77 -24.19
N LEU A 632 -5.17 21.97 -23.01
CA LEU A 632 -5.83 23.21 -22.60
C LEU A 632 -4.86 24.40 -22.71
N HIS A 633 -3.67 24.30 -22.11
CA HIS A 633 -2.59 25.29 -22.23
C HIS A 633 -2.09 25.48 -23.67
N THR A 634 -2.00 24.41 -24.46
CA THR A 634 -1.43 24.45 -25.81
C THR A 634 -2.36 25.06 -26.84
N CYS A 635 -3.63 24.64 -26.87
CA CYS A 635 -4.55 24.91 -27.97
C CYS A 635 -5.65 25.93 -27.66
N LEU A 636 -5.85 26.27 -26.38
CA LEU A 636 -7.04 26.98 -25.91
C LEU A 636 -6.75 28.19 -25.00
N MET A 637 -5.94 28.05 -23.93
CA MET A 637 -5.90 29.07 -22.88
C MET A 637 -5.37 30.44 -23.32
N GLY A 638 -4.35 30.53 -24.17
CA GLY A 638 -3.93 31.84 -24.72
C GLY A 638 -5.02 32.52 -25.56
N ILE A 639 -5.85 31.72 -26.24
CA ILE A 639 -7.01 32.19 -27.01
C ILE A 639 -8.14 32.62 -26.09
N PHE A 640 -8.38 31.91 -24.99
CA PHE A 640 -9.37 32.31 -23.99
C PHE A 640 -8.94 33.59 -23.26
N LEU A 641 -7.65 33.73 -22.93
CA LEU A 641 -7.08 34.81 -22.12
C LEU A 641 -6.56 36.03 -22.91
N ALA A 642 -6.55 36.01 -24.24
CA ALA A 642 -5.86 37.02 -25.07
C ALA A 642 -4.32 37.06 -24.89
N ALA A 643 -3.73 36.04 -24.28
CA ALA A 643 -2.32 35.97 -23.90
C ALA A 643 -1.46 35.24 -24.96
N PRO A 644 -0.19 35.62 -25.15
CA PRO A 644 0.72 34.87 -26.00
C PRO A 644 1.03 33.50 -25.38
N THR A 645 1.03 32.46 -26.20
CA THR A 645 1.35 31.08 -25.80
C THR A 645 2.73 30.68 -26.31
N TYR A 646 3.63 30.35 -25.39
CA TYR A 646 4.94 29.79 -25.70
C TYR A 646 4.86 28.27 -25.74
N LEU A 647 5.48 27.66 -26.77
CA LEU A 647 5.51 26.21 -26.95
C LEU A 647 6.95 25.68 -26.82
N VAL A 648 7.17 24.77 -25.87
CA VAL A 648 8.45 24.07 -25.65
C VAL A 648 8.24 22.59 -25.96
N SER A 649 8.97 22.04 -26.93
CA SER A 649 8.85 20.63 -27.31
C SER A 649 9.19 19.69 -26.14
N PRO A 650 8.37 18.67 -25.84
CA PRO A 650 8.73 17.62 -24.88
C PRO A 650 10.05 16.91 -25.19
N VAL A 651 10.43 16.85 -26.48
CA VAL A 651 11.71 16.26 -26.93
C VAL A 651 12.89 17.17 -26.57
N ASP A 652 12.74 18.48 -26.77
CA ASP A 652 13.77 19.46 -26.38
C ASP A 652 13.90 19.56 -24.85
N PHE A 653 12.79 19.46 -24.12
CA PHE A 653 12.80 19.36 -22.65
C PHE A 653 13.48 18.06 -22.17
N ALA A 654 13.23 16.92 -22.81
CA ALA A 654 13.89 15.66 -22.46
C ALA A 654 15.41 15.72 -22.71
N ALA A 655 15.84 16.40 -23.78
CA ALA A 655 17.27 16.59 -24.08
C ALA A 655 17.94 17.66 -23.20
N ASN A 656 17.20 18.69 -22.75
CA ASN A 656 17.71 19.80 -21.95
C ASN A 656 16.63 20.33 -20.98
N PRO A 657 16.42 19.69 -19.81
CA PRO A 657 15.31 20.05 -18.91
C PRO A 657 15.43 21.47 -18.30
N SER A 658 16.61 22.10 -18.36
CA SER A 658 16.80 23.49 -17.94
C SER A 658 16.06 24.50 -18.83
N ILE A 659 15.72 24.14 -20.07
CA ILE A 659 15.02 25.05 -20.99
C ILE A 659 13.68 25.54 -20.43
N LEU A 660 12.91 24.66 -19.78
CA LEU A 660 11.59 25.00 -19.23
C LEU A 660 11.71 26.15 -18.23
N PHE A 661 12.61 26.02 -17.26
CA PHE A 661 12.80 27.01 -16.19
C PHE A 661 13.34 28.34 -16.71
N GLN A 662 14.24 28.30 -17.71
CA GLN A 662 14.72 29.49 -18.40
C GLN A 662 13.59 30.24 -19.10
N ILE A 663 12.64 29.53 -19.72
CA ILE A 663 11.47 30.10 -20.40
C ILE A 663 10.45 30.64 -19.38
N LEU A 664 10.17 29.89 -18.30
CA LEU A 664 9.32 30.34 -17.17
C LEU A 664 9.83 31.68 -16.60
N SER A 665 11.13 31.80 -16.38
CA SER A 665 11.79 33.01 -15.86
C SER A 665 11.78 34.16 -16.88
N ARG A 666 12.24 33.89 -18.12
CA ARG A 666 12.40 34.90 -19.19
C ARG A 666 11.10 35.63 -19.53
N TYR A 667 9.99 34.92 -19.62
CA TYR A 667 8.69 35.50 -19.98
C TYR A 667 7.77 35.71 -18.77
N LYS A 668 8.27 35.50 -17.55
CA LYS A 668 7.52 35.67 -16.30
C LYS A 668 6.20 34.91 -16.31
N ILE A 669 6.25 33.63 -16.64
CA ILE A 669 5.04 32.78 -16.68
C ILE A 669 4.55 32.58 -15.24
N LYS A 670 3.33 33.07 -14.95
CA LYS A 670 2.69 33.06 -13.63
C LYS A 670 2.19 31.66 -13.23
N ASP A 671 1.64 30.94 -14.20
CA ASP A 671 0.95 29.67 -14.06
C ASP A 671 1.55 28.63 -15.01
N THR A 672 1.98 27.49 -14.49
CA THR A 672 2.46 26.35 -15.29
C THR A 672 1.97 25.03 -14.71
N TYR A 673 2.03 23.98 -15.53
CA TYR A 673 1.76 22.61 -15.11
C TYR A 673 3.01 21.72 -15.29
N ALA A 674 3.04 20.61 -14.56
CA ALA A 674 4.03 19.55 -14.69
C ALA A 674 3.41 18.19 -14.29
N THR A 675 4.11 17.09 -14.59
CA THR A 675 3.83 15.77 -13.98
C THR A 675 4.95 15.39 -13.03
N SER A 676 4.71 14.44 -12.11
CA SER A 676 5.74 13.97 -11.17
C SER A 676 6.99 13.44 -11.90
N GLN A 677 6.82 12.70 -13.01
CA GLN A 677 7.95 12.20 -13.81
C GLN A 677 8.75 13.33 -14.48
N MET A 678 8.08 14.41 -14.90
CA MET A 678 8.71 15.60 -15.49
C MET A 678 9.57 16.34 -14.46
N LEU A 679 9.12 16.39 -13.21
CA LEU A 679 9.86 16.98 -12.09
C LEU A 679 10.99 16.06 -11.60
N ASP A 680 10.75 14.76 -11.43
CA ASP A 680 11.79 13.77 -11.09
C ASP A 680 12.93 13.79 -12.15
N HIS A 681 12.60 13.88 -13.44
CA HIS A 681 13.58 14.05 -14.53
C HIS A 681 14.37 15.37 -14.45
N ALA A 682 13.69 16.49 -14.17
CA ALA A 682 14.33 17.79 -14.02
C ALA A 682 15.29 17.83 -12.81
N MET A 683 14.85 17.29 -11.66
CA MET A 683 15.64 17.22 -10.43
C MET A 683 16.88 16.33 -10.60
N ALA A 684 16.75 15.17 -11.26
CA ALA A 684 17.87 14.28 -11.56
C ALA A 684 18.97 14.95 -12.40
N HIS A 685 18.60 15.88 -13.29
CA HIS A 685 19.53 16.66 -14.11
C HIS A 685 19.94 18.01 -13.49
N ASN A 686 19.58 18.30 -12.24
CA ASN A 686 19.80 19.58 -11.56
C ASN A 686 19.25 20.81 -12.31
N ALA A 687 18.21 20.62 -13.13
CA ALA A 687 17.61 21.69 -13.92
C ALA A 687 16.99 22.80 -13.04
N GLY A 688 16.95 24.03 -13.56
CA GLY A 688 16.27 25.16 -12.94
C GLY A 688 16.93 25.77 -11.69
N LYS A 689 17.81 25.05 -10.98
CA LYS A 689 18.42 25.49 -9.70
C LYS A 689 19.07 26.89 -9.71
N SER A 690 19.64 27.29 -10.84
CA SER A 690 20.32 28.58 -11.04
C SER A 690 19.45 29.65 -11.71
N THR A 691 18.15 29.41 -11.88
CA THR A 691 17.22 30.27 -12.62
C THR A 691 16.14 30.80 -11.69
N SER A 692 15.92 32.12 -11.64
CA SER A 692 14.93 32.71 -10.73
C SER A 692 13.49 32.38 -11.14
N LEU A 693 12.73 31.79 -10.22
CA LEU A 693 11.32 31.41 -10.36
C LEU A 693 10.38 32.26 -9.49
N LEU A 694 10.85 33.40 -8.97
CA LEU A 694 10.07 34.32 -8.12
C LEU A 694 8.73 34.77 -8.76
N GLU A 695 8.68 34.82 -10.09
CA GLU A 695 7.54 35.20 -10.93
C GLU A 695 6.53 34.05 -11.18
N LEU A 696 6.90 32.81 -10.85
CA LEU A 696 6.02 31.64 -10.92
C LEU A 696 5.22 31.54 -9.62
N LYS A 697 3.90 31.71 -9.72
CA LYS A 697 2.98 31.71 -8.56
C LYS A 697 2.11 30.46 -8.47
N ASN A 698 2.05 29.66 -9.53
CA ASN A 698 1.37 28.37 -9.52
C ASN A 698 2.11 27.34 -10.39
N LEU A 699 2.65 26.31 -9.74
CA LEU A 699 3.19 25.09 -10.32
C LEU A 699 2.20 23.96 -10.02
N MET A 700 1.31 23.69 -10.97
CA MET A 700 0.29 22.65 -10.89
C MET A 700 0.91 21.27 -11.21
N ILE A 701 1.01 20.41 -10.20
CA ILE A 701 1.49 19.03 -10.34
C ILE A 701 0.27 18.13 -10.55
N ALA A 702 0.08 17.64 -11.78
CA ALA A 702 -1.08 16.85 -12.14
C ALA A 702 -0.94 15.38 -11.70
N THR A 703 -1.85 14.94 -10.83
CA THR A 703 -2.01 13.55 -10.39
C THR A 703 -3.40 13.02 -10.75
N ALA A 704 -3.47 11.75 -11.14
CA ALA A 704 -4.72 11.03 -11.42
C ALA A 704 -5.07 10.00 -10.33
N GLN A 705 -4.33 10.04 -9.21
CA GLN A 705 -4.41 9.16 -8.04
C GLN A 705 -3.95 9.99 -6.82
N SER A 706 -3.92 9.37 -5.63
CA SER A 706 -3.37 9.96 -4.40
C SER A 706 -2.03 10.68 -4.63
N PRO A 707 -1.86 11.93 -4.16
CA PRO A 707 -0.60 12.65 -4.31
C PRO A 707 0.55 11.97 -3.55
N ARG A 708 1.62 11.62 -4.27
CA ARG A 708 2.89 11.15 -3.69
C ARG A 708 3.43 12.18 -2.68
N ALA A 709 3.38 11.87 -1.39
CA ALA A 709 3.80 12.78 -0.31
C ALA A 709 5.25 13.30 -0.45
N ASP A 710 6.14 12.49 -1.04
CA ASP A 710 7.54 12.83 -1.27
C ASP A 710 7.76 13.89 -2.37
N VAL A 711 6.78 14.14 -3.25
CA VAL A 711 6.94 15.06 -4.39
C VAL A 711 7.02 16.51 -3.91
N TYR A 712 6.14 16.94 -3.00
CA TYR A 712 6.15 18.31 -2.50
C TYR A 712 7.49 18.66 -1.83
N SER A 713 7.94 17.81 -0.89
CA SER A 713 9.18 18.02 -0.15
C SER A 713 10.41 18.01 -1.06
N LYS A 714 10.49 17.08 -2.04
CA LYS A 714 11.56 17.06 -3.05
C LYS A 714 11.59 18.33 -3.91
N VAL A 715 10.46 18.78 -4.43
CA VAL A 715 10.36 19.99 -5.27
C VAL A 715 10.75 21.23 -4.46
N ARG A 716 10.20 21.39 -3.25
CA ARG A 716 10.53 22.47 -2.31
C ARG A 716 12.03 22.56 -2.01
N VAL A 717 12.69 21.43 -1.74
CA VAL A 717 14.14 21.40 -1.52
C VAL A 717 14.91 21.71 -2.80
N ALA A 718 14.56 21.07 -3.92
CA ALA A 718 15.29 21.19 -5.18
C ALA A 718 15.28 22.60 -5.78
N PHE A 719 14.15 23.32 -5.69
CA PHE A 719 13.97 24.66 -6.26
C PHE A 719 14.06 25.81 -5.22
N SER A 720 14.46 25.51 -3.98
CA SER A 720 14.72 26.51 -2.93
C SER A 720 15.69 27.61 -3.38
N GLN A 721 16.81 27.24 -4.00
CA GLN A 721 17.81 28.17 -4.55
C GLN A 721 17.31 29.00 -5.75
N ALA A 722 16.26 28.51 -6.43
CA ALA A 722 15.60 29.22 -7.52
C ALA A 722 14.58 30.27 -7.03
N ALA A 723 14.41 30.44 -5.71
CA ALA A 723 13.39 31.30 -5.09
C ALA A 723 11.95 30.98 -5.56
N LEU A 724 11.66 29.69 -5.78
CA LEU A 724 10.29 29.21 -5.93
C LEU A 724 9.57 29.30 -4.58
N ASP A 725 8.38 29.88 -4.57
CA ASP A 725 7.55 29.98 -3.36
C ASP A 725 7.05 28.60 -2.93
N ARG A 726 7.08 28.32 -1.63
CA ARG A 726 6.60 27.04 -1.07
C ARG A 726 5.10 26.85 -1.23
N THR A 727 4.36 27.96 -1.35
CA THR A 727 2.91 28.01 -1.55
C THR A 727 2.50 28.00 -3.03
N ALA A 728 3.47 28.13 -3.95
CA ALA A 728 3.24 27.99 -5.38
C ALA A 728 3.22 26.52 -5.85
N ILE A 729 3.63 25.55 -5.01
CA ILE A 729 3.68 24.13 -5.37
C ILE A 729 2.35 23.47 -5.01
N ASN A 730 1.50 23.27 -6.01
CA ASN A 730 0.12 22.81 -5.84
C ASN A 730 -0.10 21.44 -6.49
N THR A 731 -0.65 20.49 -5.72
CA THR A 731 -1.24 19.27 -6.27
C THR A 731 -2.56 19.60 -6.95
N ILE A 732 -2.89 18.88 -8.03
CA ILE A 732 -4.22 18.90 -8.65
C ILE A 732 -4.68 17.49 -9.01
N TYR A 733 -5.92 17.16 -8.65
CA TYR A 733 -6.58 15.95 -9.11
C TYR A 733 -7.10 16.18 -10.53
N SER A 734 -6.51 15.46 -11.49
CA SER A 734 -6.71 15.61 -12.94
C SER A 734 -7.17 14.27 -13.52
N HIS A 735 -8.48 14.03 -13.49
CA HIS A 735 -9.09 12.81 -14.02
C HIS A 735 -9.17 12.82 -15.56
N VAL A 736 -9.42 11.66 -16.19
CA VAL A 736 -9.58 11.56 -17.65
C VAL A 736 -10.90 12.19 -18.14
N LEU A 737 -11.93 12.20 -17.29
CA LEU A 737 -13.24 12.76 -17.58
C LEU A 737 -13.36 14.26 -17.25
N ASN A 738 -12.54 14.79 -16.34
CA ASN A 738 -12.39 16.22 -16.06
C ASN A 738 -10.93 16.46 -15.59
N PRO A 739 -10.14 17.29 -16.29
CA PRO A 739 -8.71 17.45 -16.02
C PRO A 739 -8.38 18.40 -14.85
N MET A 740 -9.38 18.97 -14.17
CA MET A 740 -9.19 19.79 -12.98
C MET A 740 -10.40 19.62 -12.04
N VAL A 741 -10.37 18.61 -11.17
CA VAL A 741 -11.44 18.29 -10.22
C VAL A 741 -11.15 18.84 -8.81
N ALA A 742 -9.88 18.95 -8.42
CA ALA A 742 -9.48 19.60 -7.16
C ALA A 742 -8.13 20.33 -7.30
N SER A 743 -7.93 21.42 -6.55
CA SER A 743 -6.68 22.22 -6.57
C SER A 743 -6.49 23.11 -5.34
N ARG A 744 -5.23 23.34 -4.92
CA ARG A 744 -4.83 24.42 -3.97
C ARG A 744 -4.44 25.75 -4.65
N SER A 745 -4.59 25.87 -5.97
CA SER A 745 -4.22 27.07 -6.73
C SER A 745 -4.76 28.36 -6.08
N TYR A 746 -3.88 29.32 -5.83
CA TYR A 746 -4.17 30.64 -5.22
C TYR A 746 -4.72 30.65 -3.78
N MET A 747 -4.74 29.50 -3.09
CA MET A 747 -5.02 29.45 -1.64
C MET A 747 -3.80 29.85 -0.79
N CYS A 748 -2.61 29.91 -1.40
CA CYS A 748 -1.36 30.35 -0.78
C CYS A 748 -0.97 29.58 0.51
N ILE A 749 -1.21 28.26 0.51
CA ILE A 749 -0.89 27.34 1.61
C ILE A 749 0.01 26.19 1.13
N GLU A 750 0.85 25.68 2.04
CA GLU A 750 1.55 24.39 1.86
C GLU A 750 0.51 23.24 1.90
N PRO A 751 0.85 22.00 1.49
CA PRO A 751 -0.10 20.88 1.51
C PRO A 751 -0.65 20.61 2.91
N ILE A 752 -1.88 20.09 2.95
CA ILE A 752 -2.48 19.56 4.17
C ILE A 752 -2.16 18.07 4.21
N GLU A 753 -1.42 17.69 5.25
CA GLU A 753 -1.05 16.32 5.55
C GLU A 753 -1.97 15.79 6.65
N LEU A 754 -2.46 14.57 6.48
CA LEU A 754 -3.17 13.80 7.51
C LEU A 754 -2.44 12.46 7.68
N TYR A 755 -2.33 12.00 8.92
CA TYR A 755 -1.92 10.64 9.26
C TYR A 755 -3.17 9.86 9.65
N LEU A 756 -3.46 8.76 8.96
CA LEU A 756 -4.69 7.98 9.14
C LEU A 756 -4.38 6.62 9.77
N ASP A 757 -5.24 6.16 10.68
CA ASP A 757 -5.21 4.77 11.15
C ASP A 757 -5.55 3.81 9.99
N THR A 758 -4.65 2.87 9.71
CA THR A 758 -4.82 1.86 8.67
C THR A 758 -5.90 0.83 9.03
N ASN A 759 -6.19 0.62 10.32
CA ASN A 759 -7.20 -0.32 10.80
C ASN A 759 -8.64 0.20 10.57
N ALA A 760 -8.86 1.49 10.77
CA ALA A 760 -10.07 2.21 10.36
C ALA A 760 -10.19 2.28 8.83
N LEU A 761 -9.10 2.63 8.13
CA LEU A 761 -9.11 2.84 6.68
C LEU A 761 -9.56 1.58 5.91
N ARG A 762 -9.07 0.40 6.30
CA ARG A 762 -9.50 -0.86 5.66
C ARG A 762 -10.96 -1.27 5.94
N ARG A 763 -11.65 -0.62 6.88
CA ARG A 763 -13.11 -0.80 7.12
C ARG A 763 -13.98 0.21 6.37
N GLY A 764 -13.37 1.16 5.67
CA GLY A 764 -14.06 2.29 5.03
C GLY A 764 -14.02 3.60 5.85
N LEU A 765 -13.45 3.60 7.06
CA LEU A 765 -13.49 4.73 7.99
C LEU A 765 -12.25 5.63 7.84
N VAL A 766 -12.40 6.92 8.14
CA VAL A 766 -11.36 7.94 8.07
C VAL A 766 -11.10 8.48 9.48
N ALA A 767 -10.10 7.92 10.15
CA ALA A 767 -9.70 8.31 11.50
C ALA A 767 -8.29 8.94 11.48
N PRO A 768 -8.17 10.27 11.61
CA PRO A 768 -6.88 10.93 11.82
C PRO A 768 -6.28 10.58 13.18
N VAL A 769 -4.97 10.31 13.20
CA VAL A 769 -4.20 9.93 14.39
C VAL A 769 -2.88 10.71 14.47
N ASP A 770 -2.22 10.67 15.63
CA ASP A 770 -0.90 11.27 15.81
C ASP A 770 0.20 10.22 15.48
N PRO A 771 1.11 10.48 14.52
CA PRO A 771 2.16 9.52 14.15
C PRO A 771 3.20 9.27 15.24
N ASP A 772 3.31 10.12 16.27
CA ASP A 772 4.15 9.86 17.44
C ASP A 772 3.51 8.81 18.38
N THR A 773 2.18 8.58 18.25
CA THR A 773 1.45 7.51 18.97
C THR A 773 1.19 6.27 18.13
N GLU A 774 0.92 6.43 16.82
CA GLU A 774 0.56 5.35 15.90
C GLU A 774 1.66 5.14 14.84
N PRO A 775 2.64 4.24 15.08
CA PRO A 775 3.86 4.13 14.28
C PRO A 775 3.65 3.60 12.85
N PHE A 776 2.44 3.14 12.53
CA PHE A 776 2.05 2.64 11.20
C PHE A 776 1.02 3.55 10.50
N ALA A 777 0.76 4.76 11.02
CA ALA A 777 -0.22 5.68 10.45
C ALA A 777 0.12 6.08 9.00
N LEU A 778 -0.88 6.03 8.11
CA LEU A 778 -0.73 6.32 6.70
C LEU A 778 -0.75 7.83 6.44
N LEU A 779 0.38 8.39 6.00
CA LEU A 779 0.49 9.77 5.55
C LEU A 779 -0.19 9.96 4.19
N VAL A 780 -1.28 10.73 4.16
CA VAL A 780 -1.96 11.20 2.93
C VAL A 780 -1.84 12.71 2.77
N GLN A 781 -1.75 13.19 1.53
CA GLN A 781 -1.73 14.62 1.18
C GLN A 781 -2.98 15.02 0.40
N ASP A 782 -3.41 16.27 0.59
CA ASP A 782 -4.58 16.82 -0.06
C ASP A 782 -4.44 16.94 -1.60
N SER A 783 -5.55 16.73 -2.28
CA SER A 783 -5.72 17.02 -3.71
C SER A 783 -6.27 18.43 -3.98
N GLY A 784 -6.52 19.20 -2.92
CA GLY A 784 -7.01 20.58 -2.95
C GLY A 784 -8.51 20.75 -2.77
N MET A 785 -8.96 21.98 -2.96
CA MET A 785 -10.37 22.38 -2.87
C MET A 785 -11.08 22.21 -4.22
N VAL A 786 -12.41 22.22 -4.20
CA VAL A 786 -13.25 22.13 -5.40
C VAL A 786 -13.14 23.43 -6.24
N PRO A 787 -12.86 23.35 -7.56
CA PRO A 787 -12.84 24.49 -8.48
C PRO A 787 -14.21 25.17 -8.64
N VAL A 788 -14.23 26.36 -9.24
CA VAL A 788 -15.51 27.02 -9.56
C VAL A 788 -16.35 26.19 -10.53
N SER A 789 -17.67 26.36 -10.47
CA SER A 789 -18.67 25.74 -11.34
C SER A 789 -18.54 24.21 -11.42
N THR A 790 -18.09 23.63 -10.30
CA THR A 790 -17.87 22.21 -10.07
C THR A 790 -18.41 21.88 -8.67
N GLN A 791 -18.97 20.70 -8.50
CA GLN A 791 -19.42 20.12 -7.24
C GLN A 791 -18.84 18.72 -7.09
N ILE A 792 -18.44 18.36 -5.87
CA ILE A 792 -18.05 16.99 -5.50
C ILE A 792 -19.06 16.43 -4.52
N SER A 793 -19.32 15.14 -4.61
CA SER A 793 -20.03 14.34 -3.60
C SER A 793 -19.28 13.03 -3.40
N ILE A 794 -19.24 12.55 -2.15
CA ILE A 794 -18.65 11.25 -1.80
C ILE A 794 -19.81 10.27 -1.61
N VAL A 795 -19.83 9.20 -2.39
CA VAL A 795 -21.00 8.34 -2.56
C VAL A 795 -20.63 6.88 -2.39
N ASN A 796 -21.42 6.14 -1.62
CA ASN A 796 -21.28 4.70 -1.48
C ASN A 796 -21.65 4.04 -2.85
N PRO A 797 -20.72 3.34 -3.53
CA PRO A 797 -20.84 3.00 -4.95
C PRO A 797 -21.95 1.98 -5.27
N GLU A 798 -22.34 1.18 -4.27
CA GLU A 798 -23.40 0.15 -4.39
C GLU A 798 -24.77 0.71 -4.03
N THR A 799 -24.89 1.39 -2.88
CA THR A 799 -26.18 1.92 -2.39
C THR A 799 -26.58 3.25 -3.03
N ASN A 800 -25.65 3.92 -3.73
CA ASN A 800 -25.81 5.24 -4.33
C ASN A 800 -26.30 6.31 -3.33
N ARG A 801 -25.93 6.17 -2.05
CA ARG A 801 -26.17 7.16 -0.99
C ARG A 801 -24.93 8.00 -0.71
N LEU A 802 -25.13 9.25 -0.30
CA LEU A 802 -24.05 10.10 0.20
C LEU A 802 -23.41 9.49 1.46
N CYS A 803 -22.08 9.45 1.48
CA CYS A 803 -21.29 9.03 2.64
C CYS A 803 -21.35 10.07 3.77
N LEU A 804 -21.22 9.62 5.02
CA LEU A 804 -21.15 10.49 6.20
C LEU A 804 -19.71 10.93 6.48
N ALA A 805 -19.48 12.10 7.08
CA ALA A 805 -18.13 12.55 7.40
C ALA A 805 -17.46 11.57 8.39
N GLY A 806 -16.28 11.06 8.02
CA GLY A 806 -15.61 9.97 8.76
C GLY A 806 -15.65 8.60 8.07
N GLU A 807 -16.25 8.46 6.89
CA GLU A 807 -15.99 7.35 5.95
C GLU A 807 -15.44 7.86 4.61
N TYR A 808 -15.07 6.97 3.68
CA TYR A 808 -14.80 7.31 2.28
C TYR A 808 -15.75 6.57 1.33
N GLY A 809 -15.85 7.08 0.11
CA GLY A 809 -16.69 6.55 -0.96
C GLY A 809 -16.13 6.88 -2.34
N GLU A 810 -16.91 6.58 -3.38
CA GLU A 810 -16.59 6.99 -4.75
C GLU A 810 -16.75 8.51 -4.90
N ILE A 811 -15.78 9.15 -5.56
CA ILE A 811 -15.80 10.57 -5.88
C ILE A 811 -16.74 10.80 -7.08
N TRP A 812 -17.84 11.48 -6.84
CA TRP A 812 -18.82 11.85 -7.86
C TRP A 812 -18.71 13.34 -8.17
N VAL A 813 -18.64 13.69 -9.46
CA VAL A 813 -18.34 15.07 -9.92
C VAL A 813 -19.48 15.59 -10.79
N GLN A 814 -20.08 16.72 -10.39
CA GLN A 814 -20.87 17.55 -11.29
C GLN A 814 -20.00 18.73 -11.73
N SER A 815 -19.95 19.04 -13.02
CA SER A 815 -19.22 20.19 -13.55
C SER A 815 -19.60 20.42 -15.01
N GLU A 816 -19.64 21.68 -15.43
CA GLU A 816 -19.70 22.05 -16.85
C GLU A 816 -18.41 21.70 -17.61
N ALA A 817 -17.27 21.54 -16.91
CA ALA A 817 -15.99 21.16 -17.48
C ALA A 817 -15.81 19.62 -17.65
N SER A 818 -16.82 18.83 -17.30
CA SER A 818 -16.84 17.38 -17.51
C SER A 818 -17.00 17.01 -18.99
N ALA A 819 -16.33 15.94 -19.41
CA ALA A 819 -16.56 15.31 -20.70
C ALA A 819 -18.04 14.89 -20.87
N TYR A 820 -18.53 14.85 -22.11
CA TYR A 820 -19.93 14.56 -22.41
C TYR A 820 -20.29 13.07 -22.26
N SER A 821 -19.38 12.19 -22.68
CA SER A 821 -19.55 10.73 -22.64
C SER A 821 -18.23 9.99 -22.92
N PHE A 822 -18.20 8.68 -22.70
CA PHE A 822 -17.19 7.80 -23.31
C PHE A 822 -17.46 7.67 -24.82
N TYR A 823 -16.51 8.08 -25.65
CA TYR A 823 -16.75 8.20 -27.09
C TYR A 823 -16.77 6.85 -27.80
N GLY A 824 -17.90 6.54 -28.44
CA GLY A 824 -18.08 5.33 -29.24
C GLY A 824 -18.30 4.04 -28.41
N SER A 825 -18.41 4.15 -27.08
CA SER A 825 -18.80 3.00 -26.26
C SER A 825 -20.25 2.59 -26.52
N LYS A 826 -20.55 1.33 -26.20
CA LYS A 826 -21.89 0.72 -26.24
C LYS A 826 -22.25 0.03 -24.93
N ASP A 827 -21.38 0.10 -23.93
CA ASP A 827 -21.62 -0.46 -22.62
C ASP A 827 -22.66 0.40 -21.89
N ALA A 828 -23.66 -0.25 -21.29
CA ALA A 828 -24.67 0.44 -20.48
C ALA A 828 -24.04 1.08 -19.23
N PHE A 829 -23.02 0.44 -18.65
CA PHE A 829 -22.29 0.94 -17.49
C PHE A 829 -21.49 2.21 -17.83
N ASP A 830 -20.96 2.31 -19.06
CA ASP A 830 -20.31 3.54 -19.53
C ASP A 830 -21.29 4.72 -19.67
N ALA A 831 -22.57 4.45 -19.97
CA ALA A 831 -23.60 5.49 -19.97
C ALA A 831 -24.08 5.83 -18.55
N GLU A 832 -24.20 4.83 -17.67
CA GLU A 832 -24.55 5.00 -16.26
C GLU A 832 -23.53 5.88 -15.51
N ARG A 833 -22.23 5.74 -15.82
CA ARG A 833 -21.17 6.60 -15.25
C ARG A 833 -21.29 8.09 -15.60
N PHE A 834 -22.15 8.49 -16.55
CA PHE A 834 -22.54 9.88 -16.82
C PHE A 834 -24.01 10.18 -16.44
N ASN A 835 -24.64 9.33 -15.63
CA ASN A 835 -25.99 9.49 -15.09
C ASN A 835 -26.06 9.12 -13.60
N GLY A 836 -24.97 9.28 -12.85
CA GLY A 836 -24.98 9.07 -11.40
C GLY A 836 -25.98 10.01 -10.74
N ARG A 837 -26.84 9.47 -9.88
CA ARG A 837 -27.82 10.21 -9.06
C ARG A 837 -27.83 9.62 -7.65
N THR A 838 -27.74 10.48 -6.64
CA THR A 838 -27.79 10.03 -5.26
C THR A 838 -29.24 9.79 -4.84
N VAL A 839 -29.47 8.72 -4.07
CA VAL A 839 -30.80 8.32 -3.59
C VAL A 839 -31.35 9.31 -2.54
N ASP A 840 -30.45 10.03 -1.88
CA ASP A 840 -30.68 10.81 -0.66
C ASP A 840 -30.11 12.24 -0.73
N GLY A 841 -29.82 12.72 -1.95
CA GLY A 841 -29.49 14.11 -2.30
C GLY A 841 -30.55 14.72 -3.23
N ASP A 842 -30.17 15.71 -4.05
CA ASP A 842 -31.07 16.30 -5.04
C ASP A 842 -31.19 15.38 -6.28
N PRO A 843 -32.39 14.80 -6.56
CA PRO A 843 -32.59 13.90 -7.69
C PRO A 843 -32.51 14.60 -9.06
N GLY A 844 -32.55 15.94 -9.09
CA GLY A 844 -32.34 16.74 -10.30
C GLY A 844 -30.87 16.81 -10.73
N VAL A 845 -29.92 16.65 -9.80
CA VAL A 845 -28.49 16.73 -10.09
C VAL A 845 -28.01 15.43 -10.76
N ARG A 846 -27.17 15.59 -11.77
CA ARG A 846 -26.52 14.50 -12.52
C ARG A 846 -25.02 14.58 -12.29
N TYR A 847 -24.45 13.48 -11.80
CA TYR A 847 -23.02 13.33 -11.55
C TYR A 847 -22.35 12.45 -12.61
N MET A 848 -21.05 12.70 -12.79
CA MET A 848 -20.10 11.80 -13.44
C MET A 848 -19.38 10.99 -12.35
N ARG A 849 -19.46 9.67 -12.44
CA ARG A 849 -18.78 8.70 -11.57
C ARG A 849 -17.31 8.59 -12.00
N THR A 850 -16.33 8.87 -11.14
CA THR A 850 -14.91 8.78 -11.54
C THR A 850 -14.35 7.36 -11.47
N GLY A 851 -14.85 6.51 -10.57
CA GLY A 851 -14.21 5.26 -10.17
C GLY A 851 -13.03 5.42 -9.21
N ASP A 852 -12.74 6.63 -8.72
CA ASP A 852 -11.73 6.90 -7.69
C ASP A 852 -12.39 7.06 -6.31
N LEU A 853 -11.76 6.48 -5.28
CA LEU A 853 -12.16 6.57 -3.89
C LEU A 853 -11.54 7.79 -3.19
N GLY A 854 -12.28 8.42 -2.29
CA GLY A 854 -11.80 9.54 -1.50
C GLY A 854 -12.79 10.05 -0.45
N PHE A 855 -12.40 11.11 0.25
CA PHE A 855 -13.21 11.78 1.27
C PHE A 855 -13.00 13.30 1.25
N LEU A 856 -13.97 14.03 1.78
CA LEU A 856 -13.92 15.47 2.02
C LEU A 856 -13.63 15.74 3.50
N HIS A 857 -12.73 16.67 3.79
CA HIS A 857 -12.32 17.00 5.15
C HIS A 857 -12.25 18.52 5.36
N SER A 858 -12.87 19.02 6.42
CA SER A 858 -12.86 20.45 6.78
C SER A 858 -11.61 20.78 7.60
N VAL A 859 -10.88 21.82 7.20
CA VAL A 859 -9.68 22.31 7.91
C VAL A 859 -9.70 23.82 8.05
N SER A 860 -9.25 24.31 9.20
CA SER A 860 -9.01 25.75 9.43
C SER A 860 -7.53 26.09 9.22
N ARG A 861 -7.23 27.09 8.38
CA ARG A 861 -5.87 27.63 8.21
C ARG A 861 -5.88 29.17 8.19
N PRO A 862 -4.80 29.83 8.65
CA PRO A 862 -4.66 31.28 8.51
C PRO A 862 -4.38 31.63 7.04
N ILE A 863 -5.29 32.33 6.38
CA ILE A 863 -5.16 32.75 4.97
C ILE A 863 -5.07 34.28 4.86
N GLY A 864 -4.19 34.73 3.97
CA GLY A 864 -4.09 36.13 3.55
C GLY A 864 -3.30 37.06 4.50
N PRO A 865 -3.06 38.32 4.08
CA PRO A 865 -2.31 39.30 4.86
C PRO A 865 -3.11 39.72 6.11
N GLY A 866 -2.75 39.14 7.25
CA GLY A 866 -3.45 39.28 8.53
C GLY A 866 -3.61 37.94 9.27
N GLY A 867 -3.51 36.80 8.56
CA GLY A 867 -3.58 35.48 9.18
C GLY A 867 -4.97 35.10 9.69
N ASN A 868 -6.03 35.65 9.09
CA ASN A 868 -7.41 35.31 9.44
C ASN A 868 -7.64 33.81 9.23
N MET A 869 -8.18 33.13 10.25
CA MET A 869 -8.57 31.72 10.11
C MET A 869 -9.72 31.61 9.10
N VAL A 870 -9.49 30.82 8.07
CA VAL A 870 -10.50 30.43 7.07
C VAL A 870 -10.68 28.92 7.18
N GLU A 871 -11.92 28.51 7.44
CA GLU A 871 -12.34 27.13 7.31
C GLU A 871 -12.58 26.80 5.83
N MET A 872 -12.07 25.66 5.38
CA MET A 872 -12.20 25.20 3.99
C MET A 872 -12.37 23.68 3.95
N GLN A 873 -13.09 23.17 2.95
CA GLN A 873 -13.24 21.74 2.71
C GLN A 873 -12.29 21.31 1.58
N VAL A 874 -11.42 20.33 1.86
CA VAL A 874 -10.46 19.76 0.89
C VAL A 874 -10.77 18.30 0.57
N LEU A 875 -10.42 17.88 -0.64
CA LEU A 875 -10.52 16.50 -1.11
C LEU A 875 -9.23 15.73 -0.82
N PHE A 876 -9.36 14.55 -0.24
CA PHE A 876 -8.33 13.52 -0.21
C PHE A 876 -8.72 12.38 -1.16
N VAL A 877 -7.84 12.04 -2.09
CA VAL A 877 -8.02 10.95 -3.05
C VAL A 877 -7.16 9.78 -2.59
N LEU A 878 -7.75 8.60 -2.45
CA LEU A 878 -7.06 7.37 -2.03
C LEU A 878 -6.55 6.57 -3.24
N GLY A 879 -7.40 6.36 -4.24
CA GLY A 879 -7.05 5.67 -5.49
C GLY A 879 -8.27 5.03 -6.16
N GLY A 880 -8.05 4.41 -7.32
CA GLY A 880 -9.13 3.77 -8.10
C GLY A 880 -9.72 2.55 -7.38
N ILE A 881 -11.05 2.43 -7.33
CA ILE A 881 -11.73 1.24 -6.76
C ILE A 881 -11.33 -0.05 -7.50
N GLY A 882 -11.09 0.05 -8.82
CA GLY A 882 -10.56 -1.04 -9.64
C GLY A 882 -9.07 -1.35 -9.45
N GLU A 883 -8.39 -0.68 -8.52
CA GLU A 883 -7.03 -1.02 -8.07
C GLU A 883 -6.96 -1.59 -6.64
N THR A 884 -8.03 -1.53 -5.84
CA THR A 884 -8.07 -2.16 -4.50
C THR A 884 -8.30 -3.67 -4.56
N PHE A 885 -7.99 -4.38 -3.47
CA PHE A 885 -8.35 -5.79 -3.27
C PHE A 885 -8.91 -5.99 -1.86
N GLU A 886 -9.63 -7.09 -1.66
CA GLU A 886 -10.35 -7.38 -0.42
C GLU A 886 -9.89 -8.70 0.21
N VAL A 887 -9.72 -8.69 1.53
CA VAL A 887 -9.34 -9.87 2.34
C VAL A 887 -10.12 -9.82 3.64
N ASN A 888 -10.74 -10.93 4.05
CA ASN A 888 -11.54 -11.02 5.29
C ASN A 888 -12.64 -9.94 5.44
N GLY A 889 -13.17 -9.38 4.34
CA GLY A 889 -14.13 -8.26 4.38
C GLY A 889 -13.51 -6.87 4.60
N LEU A 890 -12.20 -6.72 4.38
CA LEU A 890 -11.44 -5.49 4.60
C LEU A 890 -10.77 -5.03 3.29
N GLN A 891 -10.79 -3.72 3.03
CA GLN A 891 -10.25 -3.10 1.83
C GLN A 891 -8.75 -2.82 1.97
N HIS A 892 -7.94 -3.23 1.00
CA HIS A 892 -6.51 -2.95 0.97
C HIS A 892 -6.10 -2.26 -0.34
N PHE A 893 -5.28 -1.23 -0.21
CA PHE A 893 -4.69 -0.48 -1.32
C PHE A 893 -3.31 -1.07 -1.65
N PRO A 894 -3.08 -1.66 -2.84
CA PRO A 894 -1.79 -2.25 -3.21
C PRO A 894 -0.59 -1.32 -3.05
N MET A 895 -0.77 -0.01 -3.27
CA MET A 895 0.34 0.96 -3.22
C MET A 895 1.00 1.04 -1.84
N ASP A 896 0.21 0.91 -0.77
CA ASP A 896 0.72 1.08 0.59
C ASP A 896 1.45 -0.20 1.05
N VAL A 897 0.86 -1.37 0.76
CA VAL A 897 1.52 -2.68 0.96
C VAL A 897 2.80 -2.79 0.13
N GLU A 898 2.75 -2.39 -1.15
CA GLU A 898 3.92 -2.31 -2.04
C GLU A 898 4.98 -1.36 -1.46
N ALA A 899 4.60 -0.22 -0.88
CA ALA A 899 5.53 0.76 -0.32
C ALA A 899 6.17 0.30 1.00
N SER A 900 5.48 -0.50 1.83
CA SER A 900 6.08 -1.17 3.00
C SER A 900 7.09 -2.23 2.58
N VAL A 901 6.71 -3.11 1.65
CA VAL A 901 7.62 -4.14 1.10
C VAL A 901 8.84 -3.50 0.44
N GLU A 902 8.68 -2.46 -0.38
CA GLU A 902 9.81 -1.79 -1.05
C GLU A 902 10.78 -1.09 -0.07
N ARG A 903 10.34 -0.80 1.17
CA ARG A 903 11.20 -0.27 2.26
C ARG A 903 11.90 -1.36 3.07
N CYS A 904 11.32 -2.56 3.20
CA CYS A 904 11.74 -3.55 4.20
C CYS A 904 13.17 -4.10 4.01
N HIS A 905 13.69 -4.16 2.77
CA HIS A 905 15.03 -4.69 2.52
C HIS A 905 15.73 -4.10 1.29
N ARG A 906 17.00 -3.71 1.44
CA ARG A 906 17.82 -3.01 0.42
C ARG A 906 18.00 -3.76 -0.91
N ALA A 907 17.81 -5.08 -0.95
CA ALA A 907 17.88 -5.82 -2.21
C ALA A 907 16.68 -5.57 -3.14
N LEU A 908 15.55 -5.09 -2.62
CA LEU A 908 14.35 -4.83 -3.39
C LEU A 908 14.46 -3.52 -4.19
N VAL A 909 13.71 -3.41 -5.28
CA VAL A 909 13.69 -2.22 -6.14
C VAL A 909 12.41 -1.42 -5.89
N SER A 910 12.56 -0.12 -5.57
CA SER A 910 11.42 0.79 -5.45
C SER A 910 10.76 1.03 -6.82
N GLY A 911 9.43 1.15 -6.84
CA GLY A 911 8.58 1.04 -8.02
C GLY A 911 8.63 -0.37 -8.64
N GLY A 912 8.87 -1.40 -7.84
CA GLY A 912 9.23 -2.76 -8.29
C GLY A 912 8.59 -3.91 -7.52
N CYS A 913 7.70 -3.64 -6.56
CA CYS A 913 6.78 -4.66 -6.04
C CYS A 913 5.39 -4.51 -6.67
N ALA A 914 4.64 -5.60 -6.78
CA ALA A 914 3.21 -5.61 -7.09
C ALA A 914 2.51 -6.67 -6.25
N ILE A 915 1.45 -6.30 -5.54
CA ILE A 915 0.57 -7.24 -4.84
C ILE A 915 -0.77 -7.32 -5.58
N PHE A 916 -1.34 -8.52 -5.70
CA PHE A 916 -2.64 -8.74 -6.31
C PHE A 916 -3.24 -10.08 -5.87
N GLN A 917 -4.57 -10.18 -5.94
CA GLN A 917 -5.30 -11.43 -5.77
C GLN A 917 -5.34 -12.21 -7.10
N ALA A 918 -5.19 -13.53 -7.03
CA ALA A 918 -5.21 -14.44 -8.18
C ALA A 918 -5.98 -15.72 -7.83
N GLY A 919 -7.31 -15.66 -7.86
CA GLY A 919 -8.18 -16.67 -7.26
C GLY A 919 -8.26 -16.46 -5.74
N SER A 920 -8.18 -17.53 -4.96
CA SER A 920 -8.08 -17.47 -3.49
C SER A 920 -6.70 -17.07 -2.96
N LEU A 921 -5.72 -16.82 -3.84
CA LEU A 921 -4.32 -16.59 -3.46
C LEU A 921 -3.94 -15.11 -3.55
N LEU A 922 -3.44 -14.55 -2.45
CA LEU A 922 -2.81 -13.24 -2.39
C LEU A 922 -1.32 -13.37 -2.77
N VAL A 923 -0.97 -12.84 -3.94
CA VAL A 923 0.35 -13.00 -4.56
C VAL A 923 1.11 -11.68 -4.53
N LEU A 924 2.35 -11.73 -4.06
CA LEU A 924 3.30 -10.63 -4.11
C LEU A 924 4.46 -10.96 -5.08
N ILE A 925 4.67 -10.08 -6.07
CA ILE A 925 5.82 -10.15 -6.98
C ILE A 925 6.78 -8.99 -6.67
N ALA A 926 8.03 -9.30 -6.35
CA ALA A 926 9.07 -8.33 -6.01
C ALA A 926 10.28 -8.37 -6.96
N GLU A 927 10.65 -7.21 -7.53
CA GLU A 927 11.85 -7.05 -8.35
C GLU A 927 13.10 -6.95 -7.46
N SER A 928 14.05 -7.87 -7.64
CA SER A 928 15.26 -7.96 -6.82
C SER A 928 16.54 -7.57 -7.57
N ARG A 929 17.45 -6.93 -6.83
CA ARG A 929 18.82 -6.60 -7.20
C ARG A 929 19.78 -7.78 -7.02
N THR A 930 19.39 -8.81 -6.25
CA THR A 930 20.19 -10.02 -6.00
C THR A 930 19.48 -11.28 -6.52
N ARG A 931 20.24 -12.37 -6.65
CA ARG A 931 19.75 -13.74 -6.85
C ARG A 931 20.11 -14.69 -5.70
N ALA A 932 21.01 -14.28 -4.81
CA ALA A 932 21.46 -15.09 -3.68
C ALA A 932 20.52 -14.93 -2.49
N PHE A 933 20.32 -16.02 -1.74
CA PHE A 933 19.64 -16.06 -0.42
C PHE A 933 18.28 -15.35 -0.35
N LEU A 934 17.50 -15.41 -1.45
CA LEU A 934 16.16 -14.80 -1.51
C LEU A 934 15.21 -15.35 -0.43
N ALA A 935 15.39 -16.60 0.00
CA ALA A 935 14.65 -17.22 1.09
C ALA A 935 14.82 -16.50 2.45
N SER A 936 15.93 -15.78 2.67
CA SER A 936 16.16 -14.96 3.87
C SER A 936 15.34 -13.66 3.85
N ILE A 937 14.95 -13.18 2.67
CA ILE A 937 14.20 -11.93 2.49
C ILE A 937 12.69 -12.21 2.65
N VAL A 938 12.22 -13.43 2.37
CA VAL A 938 10.79 -13.79 2.44
C VAL A 938 10.20 -13.56 3.84
N PRO A 939 10.81 -14.01 4.96
CA PRO A 939 10.29 -13.70 6.29
C PRO A 939 10.24 -12.20 6.61
N MET A 940 11.23 -11.41 6.15
CA MET A 940 11.18 -9.94 6.32
C MET A 940 9.95 -9.35 5.63
N ILE A 941 9.69 -9.78 4.39
CA ILE A 941 8.53 -9.35 3.60
C ILE A 941 7.22 -9.74 4.29
N VAL A 942 7.06 -11.01 4.70
CA VAL A 942 5.83 -11.49 5.35
C VAL A 942 5.64 -10.79 6.70
N ASN A 943 6.68 -10.64 7.51
CA ASN A 943 6.61 -9.92 8.79
C ASN A 943 6.26 -8.44 8.60
N THR A 944 6.77 -7.76 7.58
CA THR A 944 6.41 -6.37 7.27
C THR A 944 4.93 -6.25 6.86
N VAL A 945 4.43 -7.15 6.02
CA VAL A 945 3.02 -7.14 5.60
C VAL A 945 2.08 -7.51 6.75
N LEU A 946 2.48 -8.43 7.62
CA LEU A 946 1.72 -8.82 8.81
C LEU A 946 1.76 -7.74 9.91
N ASN A 947 2.87 -7.00 10.06
CA ASN A 947 2.97 -5.86 10.99
C ASN A 947 2.19 -4.62 10.52
N GLU A 948 2.47 -4.12 9.32
CA GLU A 948 1.97 -2.81 8.86
C GLU A 948 0.55 -2.88 8.29
N HIS A 949 0.11 -4.06 7.82
CA HIS A 949 -1.17 -4.24 7.09
C HIS A 949 -2.06 -5.35 7.65
N GLN A 950 -1.58 -6.15 8.61
CA GLN A 950 -2.27 -7.30 9.19
C GLN A 950 -2.76 -8.32 8.15
N LEU A 951 -1.98 -8.49 7.07
CA LEU A 951 -2.26 -9.41 5.96
C LEU A 951 -1.34 -10.63 5.96
N VAL A 952 -1.86 -11.77 5.51
CA VAL A 952 -1.07 -12.98 5.19
C VAL A 952 -1.00 -13.14 3.68
N LEU A 953 0.22 -13.13 3.15
CA LEU A 953 0.50 -13.48 1.75
C LEU A 953 0.40 -15.00 1.55
N ASP A 954 -0.03 -15.45 0.38
CA ASP A 954 0.04 -16.87 0.00
C ASP A 954 1.35 -17.22 -0.70
N ILE A 955 1.80 -16.34 -1.62
CA ILE A 955 2.98 -16.58 -2.45
C ILE A 955 3.84 -15.32 -2.54
N VAL A 956 5.14 -15.46 -2.25
CA VAL A 956 6.17 -14.45 -2.52
C VAL A 956 7.03 -14.90 -3.69
N ALA A 957 7.02 -14.14 -4.79
CA ALA A 957 7.77 -14.44 -6.01
C ALA A 957 8.75 -13.33 -6.35
N PHE A 958 9.98 -13.69 -6.74
CA PHE A 958 11.02 -12.73 -7.11
C PHE A 958 11.24 -12.69 -8.61
N VAL A 959 11.46 -11.50 -9.16
CA VAL A 959 11.79 -11.29 -10.58
C VAL A 959 13.08 -10.49 -10.71
N GLN A 960 13.79 -10.66 -11.83
CA GLN A 960 15.06 -9.96 -12.05
C GLN A 960 14.83 -8.47 -12.36
N LYS A 961 15.71 -7.60 -11.85
CA LYS A 961 15.76 -6.20 -12.28
C LYS A 961 15.76 -6.05 -13.81
N GLY A 962 14.69 -5.47 -14.34
CA GLY A 962 14.45 -5.28 -15.78
C GLY A 962 13.36 -6.19 -16.37
N ASP A 963 12.98 -7.28 -15.70
CA ASP A 963 11.91 -8.18 -16.13
C ASP A 963 10.53 -7.77 -15.58
N PHE A 964 10.45 -6.89 -14.58
CA PHE A 964 9.19 -6.40 -14.01
C PHE A 964 8.49 -5.41 -14.99
N PRO A 965 7.26 -5.72 -15.48
CA PRO A 965 6.56 -4.93 -16.49
C PRO A 965 6.23 -3.48 -16.07
N ARG A 966 6.67 -2.51 -16.87
CA ARG A 966 6.45 -1.06 -16.64
C ARG A 966 6.11 -0.31 -17.93
N SER A 967 5.35 0.78 -17.79
CA SER A 967 4.93 1.66 -18.89
C SER A 967 6.10 2.45 -19.51
N ARG A 968 5.84 3.23 -20.56
CA ARG A 968 6.80 4.21 -21.11
C ARG A 968 7.26 5.24 -20.07
N LEU A 969 6.45 5.54 -19.05
CA LEU A 969 6.73 6.50 -17.98
C LEU A 969 7.21 5.82 -16.67
N GLY A 970 7.43 4.50 -16.68
CA GLY A 970 7.88 3.73 -15.51
C GLY A 970 6.77 3.25 -14.58
N GLU A 971 5.50 3.50 -14.90
CA GLU A 971 4.35 3.09 -14.08
C GLU A 971 4.18 1.56 -14.10
N LYS A 972 3.70 0.96 -13.00
CA LYS A 972 3.51 -0.49 -12.88
C LYS A 972 2.41 -0.97 -13.85
N GLN A 973 2.68 -1.97 -14.69
CA GLN A 973 1.65 -2.55 -15.59
C GLN A 973 0.90 -3.68 -14.87
N ARG A 974 0.02 -3.33 -13.91
CA ARG A 974 -0.61 -4.29 -12.98
C ARG A 974 -1.41 -5.37 -13.70
N GLY A 975 -2.25 -5.00 -14.66
CA GLY A 975 -3.03 -5.95 -15.46
C GLY A 975 -2.15 -6.90 -16.29
N LYS A 976 -1.03 -6.41 -16.84
CA LYS A 976 -0.05 -7.22 -17.57
C LYS A 976 0.77 -8.13 -16.65
N ILE A 977 1.05 -7.70 -15.42
CA ILE A 977 1.68 -8.52 -14.36
C ILE A 977 0.76 -9.69 -14.01
N LEU A 978 -0.49 -9.41 -13.62
CA LEU A 978 -1.51 -10.42 -13.31
C LEU A 978 -1.73 -11.38 -14.50
N ALA A 979 -1.91 -10.87 -15.71
CA ALA A 979 -2.08 -11.71 -16.90
C ALA A 979 -0.84 -12.57 -17.22
N SER A 980 0.37 -12.07 -16.96
CA SER A 980 1.62 -12.83 -17.14
C SER A 980 1.80 -13.90 -16.06
N TRP A 981 1.34 -13.64 -14.83
CA TRP A 981 1.31 -14.61 -13.74
C TRP A 981 0.32 -15.74 -14.04
N VAL A 982 -0.96 -15.42 -14.26
CA VAL A 982 -2.04 -16.39 -14.52
C VAL A 982 -1.75 -17.24 -15.76
N SER A 983 -1.22 -16.63 -16.84
CA SER A 983 -0.83 -17.39 -18.04
C SER A 983 0.54 -18.10 -17.96
N ARG A 984 1.18 -18.11 -16.79
CA ARG A 984 2.48 -18.73 -16.49
C ARG A 984 3.62 -18.29 -17.43
N LYS A 985 3.56 -17.03 -17.90
CA LYS A 985 4.57 -16.38 -18.76
C LYS A 985 5.56 -15.51 -18.00
N MET A 986 5.28 -15.21 -16.73
CA MET A 986 6.12 -14.35 -15.90
C MET A 986 7.47 -15.03 -15.57
N ARG A 987 8.58 -14.33 -15.78
CA ARG A 987 9.94 -14.84 -15.50
C ARG A 987 10.35 -14.60 -14.05
N THR A 988 10.02 -15.55 -13.17
CA THR A 988 10.46 -15.54 -11.77
C THR A 988 11.84 -16.19 -11.59
N ILE A 989 12.68 -15.59 -10.74
CA ILE A 989 13.94 -16.19 -10.25
C ILE A 989 13.63 -17.32 -9.26
N ALA A 990 12.69 -17.08 -8.35
CA ALA A 990 12.26 -17.97 -7.28
C ALA A 990 10.81 -17.66 -6.90
N GLN A 991 10.13 -18.66 -6.33
CA GLN A 991 8.78 -18.55 -5.78
C GLN A 991 8.77 -19.32 -4.44
N PHE A 992 8.06 -18.80 -3.45
CA PHE A 992 7.95 -19.38 -2.12
C PHE A 992 6.47 -19.37 -1.69
N SER A 993 5.93 -20.53 -1.33
CA SER A 993 4.60 -20.63 -0.71
C SER A 993 4.71 -20.31 0.78
N ILE A 994 3.70 -19.61 1.31
CA ILE A 994 3.63 -19.14 2.69
C ILE A 994 2.47 -19.82 3.42
N ARG A 995 1.32 -19.95 2.76
CA ARG A 995 0.27 -20.94 3.06
C ARG A 995 0.38 -22.11 2.08
N ASP A 996 -0.16 -23.27 2.47
CA ASP A 996 -0.34 -24.39 1.54
C ASP A 996 -1.65 -24.17 0.76
N PRO A 997 -1.68 -24.36 -0.57
CA PRO A 997 -2.81 -23.96 -1.42
C PRO A 997 -4.06 -24.84 -1.26
N ASP A 998 -3.93 -25.99 -0.59
CA ASP A 998 -4.99 -26.98 -0.38
C ASP A 998 -5.56 -26.94 1.07
N SER A 999 -5.19 -25.94 1.88
CA SER A 999 -5.72 -25.75 3.25
C SER A 999 -7.07 -25.01 3.27
N GLU A 1000 -7.89 -25.27 4.28
CA GLU A 1000 -9.22 -24.65 4.46
C GLU A 1000 -9.14 -23.15 4.86
N GLY A 1001 -7.95 -22.52 4.77
CA GLY A 1001 -7.69 -21.10 5.04
C GLY A 1001 -7.16 -20.28 3.85
N SER A 1002 -7.03 -20.86 2.65
CA SER A 1002 -6.85 -20.09 1.40
C SER A 1002 -8.10 -19.21 1.16
N VAL A 1003 -7.95 -17.96 0.69
CA VAL A 1003 -9.01 -16.91 0.79
C VAL A 1003 -10.33 -17.36 0.16
N GLY A 1004 -11.22 -17.88 1.00
CA GLY A 1004 -12.48 -18.51 0.61
C GLY A 1004 -13.65 -17.64 1.01
N THR A 1005 -14.35 -17.11 0.02
CA THR A 1005 -15.71 -16.62 0.20
C THR A 1005 -16.60 -17.79 0.59
N ALA A 1006 -17.04 -17.82 1.85
CA ALA A 1006 -17.72 -18.97 2.44
C ALA A 1006 -19.11 -19.20 1.81
N VAL A 1007 -19.19 -20.09 0.82
CA VAL A 1007 -20.46 -20.56 0.28
C VAL A 1007 -21.10 -21.51 1.31
N PRO A 1008 -22.32 -21.21 1.84
CA PRO A 1008 -22.95 -22.03 2.85
C PRO A 1008 -23.46 -23.35 2.26
N ASN A 1009 -22.73 -24.44 2.47
CA ASN A 1009 -23.17 -25.78 2.06
C ASN A 1009 -24.21 -26.36 3.03
N GLU A 1010 -25.29 -26.91 2.47
CA GLU A 1010 -26.36 -27.55 3.22
C GLU A 1010 -25.93 -28.86 3.90
N VAL A 1011 -26.59 -29.21 5.02
CA VAL A 1011 -26.23 -30.36 5.86
C VAL A 1011 -26.67 -31.69 5.22
N PRO A 1012 -25.75 -32.61 4.86
CA PRO A 1012 -26.12 -33.93 4.36
C PRO A 1012 -26.40 -34.88 5.53
N GLN A 1013 -27.67 -35.21 5.78
CA GLN A 1013 -28.01 -36.26 6.74
C GLN A 1013 -27.53 -37.64 6.21
N GLY A 1014 -26.76 -38.35 7.04
CA GLY A 1014 -25.97 -39.50 6.58
C GLY A 1014 -26.74 -40.81 6.37
N ARG A 1015 -26.08 -41.78 5.73
CA ARG A 1015 -26.46 -43.20 5.77
C ARG A 1015 -25.27 -44.09 6.13
N ARG A 1016 -25.59 -45.20 6.80
CA ARG A 1016 -24.63 -46.11 7.45
C ARG A 1016 -23.89 -46.98 6.43
N SER A 1017 -22.62 -47.24 6.69
CA SER A 1017 -21.85 -48.30 6.03
C SER A 1017 -22.11 -49.68 6.66
N SER A 1018 -21.94 -50.74 5.87
CA SER A 1018 -21.95 -52.14 6.32
C SER A 1018 -20.76 -52.90 5.72
N VAL A 1019 -20.28 -53.92 6.43
CA VAL A 1019 -18.98 -54.58 6.19
C VAL A 1019 -19.12 -55.87 5.38
N GLN A 1020 -18.06 -56.23 4.63
CA GLN A 1020 -17.64 -57.56 4.07
C GLN A 1020 -17.31 -57.43 2.55
N SER A 1021 -16.08 -57.62 2.04
CA SER A 1021 -15.01 -58.65 2.16
C SER A 1021 -15.04 -59.66 1.00
N GLY A 1022 -13.99 -59.72 0.16
CA GLY A 1022 -13.96 -60.60 -1.04
C GLY A 1022 -12.59 -60.71 -1.72
N THR A 1023 -11.90 -61.81 -1.48
CA THR A 1023 -10.52 -62.19 -1.83
C THR A 1023 -10.15 -62.43 -3.32
N ALA A 1024 -8.91 -62.07 -3.66
CA ALA A 1024 -7.89 -62.86 -4.40
C ALA A 1024 -7.91 -63.06 -5.95
N GLY A 1025 -6.70 -63.36 -6.49
CA GLY A 1025 -6.38 -63.63 -7.91
C GLY A 1025 -5.36 -62.63 -8.48
N ALA A 1026 -4.02 -62.82 -8.50
CA ALA A 1026 -3.13 -63.97 -8.73
C ALA A 1026 -2.91 -64.34 -10.22
N GLY A 1027 -1.73 -64.00 -10.77
CA GLY A 1027 -1.28 -64.35 -12.13
C GLY A 1027 0.13 -63.80 -12.43
N ALA A 1028 1.00 -64.58 -13.08
CA ALA A 1028 2.43 -64.25 -13.27
C ALA A 1028 3.05 -64.92 -14.52
N PHE A 1029 4.34 -64.67 -14.78
CA PHE A 1029 5.22 -65.21 -15.86
C PHE A 1029 5.02 -64.59 -17.28
N ARG A 1030 5.99 -64.57 -18.21
CA ARG A 1030 7.44 -64.95 -18.24
C ARG A 1030 8.18 -64.29 -19.42
N GLY A 1031 9.52 -64.18 -19.34
CA GLY A 1031 10.43 -64.34 -20.51
C GLY A 1031 11.22 -63.11 -21.01
N GLY A 1032 12.53 -63.31 -21.21
CA GLY A 1032 13.42 -62.49 -22.07
C GLY A 1032 14.09 -63.41 -23.12
N PRO A 1033 15.35 -63.20 -23.58
CA PRO A 1033 16.31 -62.10 -23.33
C PRO A 1033 16.97 -61.52 -24.63
N GLY A 1034 17.85 -60.51 -24.51
CA GLY A 1034 18.68 -59.95 -25.61
C GLY A 1034 19.68 -58.89 -25.12
N SER A 1035 20.76 -58.58 -25.86
CA SER A 1035 21.90 -57.78 -25.33
C SER A 1035 22.68 -56.94 -26.37
N ILE A 1036 23.58 -56.07 -25.85
CA ILE A 1036 24.71 -55.32 -26.47
C ILE A 1036 24.51 -53.83 -26.84
N ASN A 1037 24.86 -52.97 -25.87
CA ASN A 1037 25.66 -51.72 -25.94
C ASN A 1037 25.61 -50.77 -27.15
N ARG A 1038 25.03 -49.58 -26.96
CA ARG A 1038 25.76 -48.30 -26.73
C ARG A 1038 24.79 -47.18 -26.25
N ALA A 1039 25.34 -46.08 -25.73
CA ALA A 1039 24.62 -45.04 -24.97
C ALA A 1039 24.83 -43.63 -25.59
N PRO A 1040 24.21 -42.55 -25.05
CA PRO A 1040 22.90 -42.43 -24.38
C PRO A 1040 21.97 -41.41 -25.08
N GLY A 1041 20.66 -41.65 -25.09
CA GLY A 1041 19.66 -40.71 -25.64
C GLY A 1041 18.75 -40.11 -24.56
N THR A 1042 18.55 -38.80 -24.56
CA THR A 1042 17.65 -38.10 -23.62
C THR A 1042 16.18 -38.22 -24.03
N ALA A 1043 15.36 -38.76 -23.14
CA ALA A 1043 13.91 -38.62 -23.13
C ALA A 1043 13.43 -38.34 -21.69
N GLY A 1044 12.34 -37.62 -21.43
CA GLY A 1044 11.37 -37.07 -22.37
C GLY A 1044 9.98 -37.65 -22.14
N SER A 1045 9.26 -37.08 -21.19
CA SER A 1045 7.81 -37.28 -21.00
C SER A 1045 7.20 -35.89 -20.82
N SER A 1046 6.44 -35.29 -21.74
CA SER A 1046 5.25 -35.73 -22.50
C SER A 1046 3.96 -35.19 -21.90
N LEU A 1047 3.78 -33.87 -22.03
CA LEU A 1047 2.47 -33.20 -21.94
C LEU A 1047 2.29 -32.28 -23.16
N ARG A 1048 1.54 -32.76 -24.16
CA ARG A 1048 0.95 -31.97 -25.25
C ARG A 1048 -0.27 -32.68 -25.82
N HIS A 1049 -1.46 -32.12 -25.63
CA HIS A 1049 -2.32 -31.63 -26.73
C HIS A 1049 -3.53 -30.87 -26.15
N VAL A 1050 -3.53 -29.55 -26.31
CA VAL A 1050 -4.72 -28.76 -26.65
C VAL A 1050 -4.22 -27.70 -27.64
N GLU A 1051 -4.93 -27.50 -28.75
CA GLU A 1051 -4.52 -26.57 -29.80
C GLU A 1051 -5.08 -25.16 -29.59
N SER A 1052 -4.46 -24.18 -30.26
CA SER A 1052 -4.84 -22.77 -30.18
C SER A 1052 -6.11 -22.47 -30.96
N ILE A 1053 -7.18 -22.04 -30.27
CA ILE A 1053 -8.26 -21.27 -30.90
C ILE A 1053 -8.37 -19.92 -30.19
N SER A 1054 -8.36 -18.86 -30.99
CA SER A 1054 -8.65 -17.49 -30.57
C SER A 1054 -9.95 -17.03 -31.23
N GLN A 1055 -10.63 -16.06 -30.59
CA GLN A 1055 -12.02 -15.63 -30.86
C GLN A 1055 -13.08 -16.62 -30.35
N LEU A 1056 -14.07 -16.10 -29.63
CA LEU A 1056 -15.51 -16.12 -29.93
C LEU A 1056 -16.24 -15.19 -28.88
N PRO A 1057 -17.52 -14.84 -29.04
CA PRO A 1057 -18.10 -13.63 -28.44
C PRO A 1057 -19.18 -13.94 -27.37
N LEU A 1058 -20.05 -12.93 -27.13
CA LEU A 1058 -21.38 -13.05 -26.51
C LEU A 1058 -22.10 -14.35 -26.89
N ALA A 1059 -22.80 -14.94 -25.92
CA ALA A 1059 -23.78 -16.00 -26.11
C ALA A 1059 -25.02 -15.71 -25.26
N GLU A 1060 -26.20 -16.05 -25.78
CA GLU A 1060 -27.51 -15.76 -25.20
C GLU A 1060 -28.03 -16.92 -24.31
N GLU A 1061 -29.19 -16.74 -23.68
CA GLU A 1061 -29.85 -17.77 -22.88
C GLU A 1061 -30.26 -19.01 -23.68
N PRO A 1062 -30.22 -20.22 -23.08
CA PRO A 1062 -30.94 -21.38 -23.59
C PRO A 1062 -32.35 -21.46 -23.00
N HIS A 1063 -33.38 -21.21 -23.83
CA HIS A 1063 -34.78 -21.46 -23.44
C HIS A 1063 -35.06 -22.94 -23.14
N MET A 1064 -36.04 -23.19 -22.27
CA MET A 1064 -36.55 -24.54 -21.99
C MET A 1064 -37.26 -25.18 -23.19
N PHE A 1065 -37.36 -26.51 -23.16
CA PHE A 1065 -38.45 -27.23 -23.83
C PHE A 1065 -39.07 -28.28 -22.88
N ASP A 1066 -40.36 -28.57 -23.10
CA ASP A 1066 -41.28 -29.25 -22.19
C ASP A 1066 -41.51 -30.73 -22.57
N MET A 1067 -41.67 -31.61 -21.56
CA MET A 1067 -42.69 -32.67 -21.66
C MET A 1067 -43.13 -33.30 -20.32
N GLN A 1068 -44.29 -32.86 -19.83
CA GLN A 1068 -45.44 -33.70 -19.41
C GLN A 1068 -45.24 -35.00 -18.59
N SER A 1069 -45.82 -35.04 -17.39
CA SER A 1069 -46.82 -36.08 -17.00
C SER A 1069 -47.65 -35.64 -15.79
N ASN A 1070 -48.84 -36.21 -15.61
CA ASN A 1070 -49.91 -35.74 -14.69
C ASN A 1070 -50.40 -36.91 -13.77
N PRO A 1071 -51.46 -36.79 -12.93
CA PRO A 1071 -51.32 -36.74 -11.47
C PRO A 1071 -52.04 -37.88 -10.72
N GLN A 1072 -51.90 -37.98 -9.38
CA GLN A 1072 -52.94 -38.54 -8.48
C GLN A 1072 -52.66 -38.37 -6.97
N GLN A 1073 -53.63 -37.80 -6.22
CA GLN A 1073 -54.18 -38.28 -4.91
C GLN A 1073 -53.25 -38.37 -3.65
N LEU A 1074 -53.69 -38.38 -2.37
CA LEU A 1074 -54.99 -38.29 -1.63
C LEU A 1074 -54.68 -37.87 -0.15
N TYR A 1075 -55.47 -36.99 0.52
CA TYR A 1075 -55.85 -36.84 1.99
C TYR A 1075 -54.80 -37.14 3.13
N THR A 1076 -54.84 -36.71 4.42
CA THR A 1076 -55.73 -35.94 5.33
C THR A 1076 -54.96 -35.57 6.63
N ASP A 1077 -55.44 -34.58 7.40
CA ASP A 1077 -55.46 -34.40 8.89
C ASP A 1077 -54.17 -34.63 9.74
N ASP A 1078 -53.96 -34.04 10.93
CA ASP A 1078 -54.89 -33.71 12.04
C ASP A 1078 -54.39 -32.53 12.95
N MET A 1079 -55.03 -32.33 14.12
CA MET A 1079 -55.11 -31.08 14.92
C MET A 1079 -54.13 -30.88 16.13
N PRO A 1080 -54.08 -29.67 16.75
CA PRO A 1080 -53.19 -29.26 17.88
C PRO A 1080 -53.96 -29.29 19.24
N PRO A 1081 -53.79 -28.42 20.29
CA PRO A 1081 -52.76 -27.44 20.71
C PRO A 1081 -52.24 -27.71 22.17
N PRO A 1082 -51.80 -26.73 23.01
CA PRO A 1082 -52.67 -25.71 23.65
C PRO A 1082 -52.07 -24.28 23.78
N ALA A 1083 -52.82 -23.35 24.38
CA ALA A 1083 -52.45 -21.95 24.68
C ALA A 1083 -52.97 -21.53 26.08
N VAL A 1084 -52.71 -20.27 26.50
CA VAL A 1084 -53.43 -19.44 27.52
C VAL A 1084 -52.67 -18.08 27.59
N GLU A 1085 -53.20 -16.93 27.14
CA GLU A 1085 -54.27 -16.06 27.71
C GLU A 1085 -53.78 -15.15 28.87
N PHE A 1086 -54.23 -13.90 29.10
CA PHE A 1086 -55.17 -13.00 28.39
C PHE A 1086 -54.99 -11.53 28.89
N LEU A 1087 -55.39 -10.51 28.12
CA LEU A 1087 -56.48 -9.57 28.50
C LEU A 1087 -56.85 -8.53 27.42
N HIS A 1088 -58.12 -8.11 27.44
CA HIS A 1088 -58.85 -7.20 26.53
C HIS A 1088 -59.07 -5.80 27.22
N ASN A 1089 -59.77 -4.77 26.73
CA ASN A 1089 -60.66 -4.49 25.57
C ASN A 1089 -60.69 -2.95 25.33
N ASN A 1090 -61.18 -2.31 24.25
CA ASN A 1090 -61.67 -2.67 22.89
C ASN A 1090 -61.37 -1.41 21.99
N ASP A 1091 -62.02 -0.96 20.89
CA ASP A 1091 -63.18 -1.26 20.00
C ASP A 1091 -62.87 -0.50 18.66
N HIS A 1092 -63.59 -0.46 17.52
CA HIS A 1092 -64.89 -0.95 17.04
C HIS A 1092 -64.81 -1.25 15.51
N THR A 1093 -65.87 -1.76 14.87
CA THR A 1093 -65.87 -2.17 13.43
C THR A 1093 -67.28 -1.97 12.79
N PRO A 1094 -67.67 -2.50 11.59
CA PRO A 1094 -66.96 -2.95 10.37
C PRO A 1094 -67.57 -2.40 9.04
N THR A 1095 -67.03 -2.77 7.85
CA THR A 1095 -67.73 -3.57 6.78
C THR A 1095 -66.88 -3.73 5.49
N ASN A 1096 -66.75 -4.98 5.00
CA ASN A 1096 -66.73 -5.55 3.62
C ASN A 1096 -66.07 -4.80 2.42
N GLU A 1097 -65.51 -5.44 1.37
CA GLU A 1097 -65.53 -6.85 0.91
C GLU A 1097 -64.26 -7.23 0.08
N ARG A 1098 -64.15 -8.43 -0.52
CA ARG A 1098 -62.94 -8.97 -1.23
C ARG A 1098 -63.17 -9.27 -2.76
N PRO A 1099 -62.37 -10.10 -3.49
CA PRO A 1099 -61.23 -9.67 -4.31
C PRO A 1099 -61.24 -10.22 -5.77
N ARG A 1100 -60.18 -9.99 -6.58
CA ARG A 1100 -59.72 -10.91 -7.65
C ARG A 1100 -58.35 -10.58 -8.24
N ASP A 1101 -57.68 -11.61 -8.78
CA ASP A 1101 -56.32 -11.61 -9.33
C ASP A 1101 -56.26 -11.49 -10.87
N LEU A 1102 -55.02 -11.60 -11.39
CA LEU A 1102 -54.54 -11.75 -12.79
C LEU A 1102 -54.11 -10.46 -13.52
N ALA A 1103 -53.14 -10.46 -14.45
CA ALA A 1103 -51.88 -11.20 -14.63
C ALA A 1103 -51.21 -10.76 -15.97
N LEU A 1104 -49.90 -11.03 -16.11
CA LEU A 1104 -49.11 -11.13 -17.35
C LEU A 1104 -48.72 -9.87 -18.15
N ASN A 1105 -47.42 -9.84 -18.45
CA ASN A 1105 -46.72 -9.15 -19.52
C ASN A 1105 -47.38 -9.31 -20.90
N THR A 1106 -47.06 -8.40 -21.85
CA THR A 1106 -46.11 -8.72 -22.97
C THR A 1106 -45.71 -7.49 -23.79
N THR A 1107 -44.48 -7.56 -24.36
CA THR A 1107 -44.00 -6.97 -25.63
C THR A 1107 -44.19 -5.46 -25.94
N LEU A 1108 -43.05 -4.79 -26.19
CA LEU A 1108 -42.62 -4.30 -27.53
C LEU A 1108 -43.74 -4.15 -28.59
N ASP A 1109 -43.79 -3.07 -29.39
CA ASP A 1109 -42.72 -2.80 -30.36
C ASP A 1109 -42.68 -1.36 -30.95
N TYR A 1110 -41.80 -1.19 -31.93
CA TYR A 1110 -41.44 0.00 -32.72
C TYR A 1110 -42.57 0.90 -33.29
N SER A 1111 -42.28 2.20 -33.37
CA SER A 1111 -42.11 3.04 -34.59
C SER A 1111 -42.87 2.65 -35.89
N PRO A 1112 -43.35 3.62 -36.73
CA PRO A 1112 -42.60 4.83 -37.07
C PRO A 1112 -43.37 6.15 -37.34
N VAL A 1113 -42.55 7.23 -37.37
CA VAL A 1113 -42.48 8.41 -38.27
C VAL A 1113 -43.64 8.72 -39.27
N GLU A 1114 -43.79 10.02 -39.52
CA GLU A 1114 -44.64 10.73 -40.51
C GLU A 1114 -46.06 11.11 -40.05
N GLY A 1115 -46.51 12.36 -40.17
CA GLY A 1115 -45.78 13.56 -40.58
C GLY A 1115 -46.67 14.78 -40.84
N ASN A 1116 -46.03 15.94 -41.04
CA ASN A 1116 -46.57 17.14 -41.70
C ASN A 1116 -47.91 17.76 -41.22
N MET A 1117 -47.77 18.95 -40.61
CA MET A 1117 -48.00 20.27 -41.26
C MET A 1117 -49.04 21.24 -40.65
N ILE A 1118 -48.75 22.53 -40.93
CA ILE A 1118 -49.65 23.67 -41.15
C ILE A 1118 -50.16 24.49 -39.93
N TYR A 1119 -49.58 25.72 -39.85
CA TYR A 1119 -50.12 27.04 -39.46
C TYR A 1119 -51.10 27.21 -38.27
N GLY A 1120 -50.81 28.24 -37.46
CA GLY A 1120 -51.73 28.82 -36.47
C GLY A 1120 -51.18 30.10 -35.83
N PHE A 1121 -51.19 31.23 -36.55
CA PHE A 1121 -50.73 32.53 -36.05
C PHE A 1121 -51.88 33.31 -35.36
N SER A 1122 -51.59 33.86 -34.19
CA SER A 1122 -52.19 35.08 -33.60
C SER A 1122 -51.37 35.40 -32.34
N GLU A 1123 -50.60 36.49 -32.29
CA GLU A 1123 -51.07 37.88 -32.05
C GLU A 1123 -51.84 37.97 -30.72
N GLU A 1124 -51.15 38.30 -29.63
CA GLU A 1124 -50.74 39.67 -29.20
C GLU A 1124 -51.88 40.47 -28.54
N GLN A 1125 -51.69 40.77 -27.25
CA GLN A 1125 -52.09 42.05 -26.67
C GLN A 1125 -51.37 42.32 -25.35
N ASP A 1126 -50.50 43.34 -25.36
CA ASP A 1126 -49.95 43.94 -24.15
C ASP A 1126 -51.04 44.66 -23.34
N PHE A 1127 -50.91 44.69 -22.02
CA PHE A 1127 -51.20 45.92 -21.25
C PHE A 1127 -50.34 46.00 -19.98
N ALA A 1128 -49.95 47.22 -19.61
CA ALA A 1128 -48.80 47.45 -18.74
C ALA A 1128 -49.14 47.78 -17.27
N GLY A 1129 -48.32 47.24 -16.37
CA GLY A 1129 -47.65 47.97 -15.30
C GLY A 1129 -48.45 48.53 -14.11
N ALA A 1130 -48.28 47.90 -12.94
CA ALA A 1130 -48.41 48.57 -11.64
C ALA A 1130 -47.53 47.89 -10.57
N ALA A 1131 -46.85 48.71 -9.77
CA ALA A 1131 -46.10 48.36 -8.55
C ALA A 1131 -45.84 49.68 -7.77
N PRO A 1132 -45.39 49.68 -6.50
CA PRO A 1132 -45.11 48.57 -5.59
C PRO A 1132 -45.85 48.68 -4.24
N GLU A 1133 -45.65 47.74 -3.31
CA GLU A 1133 -45.43 48.11 -1.90
C GLU A 1133 -44.60 47.05 -1.14
N GLN A 1134 -44.05 47.43 0.02
CA GLN A 1134 -43.08 46.65 0.82
C GLN A 1134 -43.73 46.08 2.08
N HIS A 1135 -43.20 44.99 2.66
CA HIS A 1135 -43.25 44.72 4.10
C HIS A 1135 -42.02 43.89 4.56
N GLN A 1136 -41.74 43.90 5.87
CA GLN A 1136 -40.42 43.57 6.46
C GLN A 1136 -40.35 42.20 7.16
N PRO A 1137 -39.15 41.62 7.35
CA PRO A 1137 -38.92 40.49 8.27
C PRO A 1137 -38.71 40.94 9.74
N PRO A 1138 -39.00 40.08 10.74
CA PRO A 1138 -38.82 40.37 12.17
C PRO A 1138 -37.35 40.23 12.67
N PRO A 1139 -37.01 40.75 13.88
CA PRO A 1139 -35.64 41.15 14.22
C PRO A 1139 -34.82 40.16 15.08
N ARG A 1140 -33.51 40.42 15.17
CA ARG A 1140 -32.61 39.94 16.24
C ARG A 1140 -32.48 41.00 17.36
N SER A 1141 -32.13 40.58 18.57
CA SER A 1141 -31.89 41.44 19.74
C SER A 1141 -30.40 41.51 20.13
N ASP A 1142 -29.89 42.71 20.41
CA ASP A 1142 -28.49 42.99 20.78
C ASP A 1142 -28.09 42.53 22.20
N TYR A 1143 -26.78 42.47 22.46
CA TYR A 1143 -26.17 43.12 23.63
C TYR A 1143 -24.83 43.80 23.26
N ARG A 1144 -24.39 44.79 24.06
CA ARG A 1144 -23.49 45.90 23.63
C ARG A 1144 -22.09 45.98 24.27
N GLY A 1145 -21.15 46.61 23.54
CA GLY A 1145 -20.04 47.46 24.04
C GLY A 1145 -19.12 47.88 22.88
N HIS A 1146 -19.06 49.15 22.39
CA HIS A 1146 -18.41 50.35 22.96
C HIS A 1146 -16.95 50.09 23.39
N TYR A 1147 -15.90 50.75 22.86
CA TYR A 1147 -15.74 51.97 22.05
C TYR A 1147 -14.69 51.77 20.93
N GLY A 1148 -14.47 52.64 19.92
CA GLY A 1148 -15.14 53.90 19.55
C GLY A 1148 -14.19 55.10 19.35
N GLY A 1149 -13.63 55.30 18.13
CA GLY A 1149 -12.78 56.45 17.77
C GLY A 1149 -12.36 56.45 16.28
N SER A 1150 -12.04 57.61 15.70
CA SER A 1150 -11.77 57.77 14.24
C SER A 1150 -10.52 58.66 13.97
N PRO A 1151 -10.17 59.11 12.73
CA PRO A 1151 -9.02 58.53 12.01
C PRO A 1151 -7.92 59.53 11.61
N ARG A 1152 -6.71 59.04 11.24
CA ARG A 1152 -5.72 59.76 10.39
C ARG A 1152 -4.51 58.91 9.93
N SER A 1153 -3.80 59.46 8.95
CA SER A 1153 -2.53 59.06 8.30
C SER A 1153 -1.91 60.37 7.72
N PRO A 1154 -0.67 60.48 7.16
CA PRO A 1154 0.45 59.54 6.97
C PRO A 1154 1.87 60.09 7.39
N VAL A 1155 2.95 59.47 6.88
CA VAL A 1155 4.33 60.03 6.58
C VAL A 1155 5.53 59.75 7.55
N ASP A 1156 6.45 58.91 7.04
CA ASP A 1156 7.94 58.88 7.03
C ASP A 1156 8.89 59.32 8.20
N MET A 1157 9.80 58.38 8.55
CA MET A 1157 11.28 58.53 8.74
C MET A 1157 11.86 59.34 9.95
N PRO A 1158 13.16 59.18 10.34
CA PRO A 1158 14.08 58.02 10.23
C PRO A 1158 15.00 57.73 11.47
N MET A 1159 15.66 56.55 11.44
CA MET A 1159 17.03 56.24 11.94
C MET A 1159 17.40 56.14 13.46
N GLN A 1160 18.42 55.27 13.69
CA GLN A 1160 19.34 55.15 14.85
C GLN A 1160 18.78 54.68 16.22
N SER A 1161 19.53 53.97 17.08
CA SER A 1161 20.73 53.10 16.87
C SER A 1161 20.99 52.20 18.10
N GLY A 1162 21.59 51.02 17.92
CA GLY A 1162 22.07 50.16 19.03
C GLY A 1162 22.67 48.83 18.55
N GLY A 1163 23.91 48.51 18.96
CA GLY A 1163 24.56 47.21 18.71
C GLY A 1163 24.47 46.26 19.92
N LEU A 1164 25.17 45.13 19.98
CA LEU A 1164 26.45 44.80 19.34
C LEU A 1164 26.64 43.28 19.05
N ARG A 1165 27.32 42.98 17.94
CA ARG A 1165 28.26 41.85 17.66
C ARG A 1165 28.20 40.51 18.44
N VAL A 1166 27.69 39.48 17.75
CA VAL A 1166 28.40 38.27 17.28
C VAL A 1166 29.73 37.84 17.96
N ALA A 1167 29.79 36.59 18.46
CA ALA A 1167 30.94 35.67 18.38
C ALA A 1167 30.55 34.19 18.68
N ASN A 1168 31.27 33.21 18.12
CA ASN A 1168 31.10 31.76 18.37
C ASN A 1168 31.97 31.27 19.55
N ARG A 1169 31.52 30.25 20.31
CA ARG A 1169 32.16 28.90 20.39
C ARG A 1169 31.60 27.94 21.47
N THR A 1170 31.38 26.68 21.05
CA THR A 1170 31.59 25.38 21.72
C THR A 1170 31.25 25.10 23.21
N SER A 1171 30.65 23.91 23.38
CA SER A 1171 30.93 22.84 24.38
C SER A 1171 30.34 22.85 25.80
N ILE A 1172 29.53 21.79 26.04
CA ILE A 1172 29.55 20.85 27.18
C ILE A 1172 28.61 21.10 28.40
N ASP A 1173 27.98 19.98 28.81
CA ASP A 1173 27.21 19.61 30.01
C ASP A 1173 26.07 20.48 30.57
N SER A 1174 24.83 19.98 30.48
CA SER A 1174 24.06 19.43 31.63
C SER A 1174 22.76 18.73 31.19
N ASP A 1175 22.49 17.54 31.76
CA ASP A 1175 21.16 16.90 31.83
C ASP A 1175 20.33 17.58 32.97
N GLU A 1176 19.07 17.26 33.32
CA GLU A 1176 18.14 16.13 33.13
C GLU A 1176 16.68 16.66 33.07
N ASP A 1177 15.68 15.89 32.57
CA ASP A 1177 14.32 15.75 33.18
C ASP A 1177 13.33 14.81 32.42
N TRP A 1178 13.76 13.66 31.87
CA TRP A 1178 12.85 12.73 31.13
C TRP A 1178 13.00 11.28 31.59
N SER A 1179 12.04 10.77 32.37
CA SER A 1179 11.93 9.32 32.65
C SER A 1179 10.51 8.86 33.04
N GLN A 1180 9.93 7.93 32.28
CA GLN A 1180 9.27 6.72 32.81
C GLN A 1180 8.98 5.65 31.74
N ASP A 1181 8.50 6.01 30.54
CA ASP A 1181 7.94 5.02 29.57
C ASP A 1181 8.94 4.34 28.61
N ALA A 1182 10.25 4.55 28.76
CA ALA A 1182 11.27 4.13 27.77
C ALA A 1182 12.13 2.91 28.18
N LEU A 1183 11.55 1.93 28.89
CA LEU A 1183 12.29 0.81 29.51
C LEU A 1183 11.98 -0.61 28.98
N ARG A 1184 11.36 -0.74 27.80
CA ARG A 1184 11.19 -2.03 27.10
C ARG A 1184 11.88 -1.99 25.73
N HIS A 1185 12.81 -2.93 25.53
CA HIS A 1185 13.64 -3.15 24.33
C HIS A 1185 14.67 -2.05 23.99
N LEU A 1186 15.94 -2.28 24.32
CA LEU A 1186 17.08 -1.61 23.68
C LEU A 1186 18.12 -2.62 23.19
N ASN A 1187 18.52 -2.47 21.92
CA ASN A 1187 19.52 -3.32 21.26
C ASN A 1187 20.95 -2.97 21.69
N LEU A 1188 21.75 -3.99 22.04
CA LEU A 1188 23.16 -3.85 22.39
C LEU A 1188 24.05 -3.86 21.13
N ASN A 1189 24.25 -2.67 20.54
CA ASN A 1189 24.94 -2.51 19.27
C ASN A 1189 26.44 -2.19 19.49
N SER A 1190 27.30 -3.22 19.60
CA SER A 1190 28.75 -3.01 19.87
C SER A 1190 29.73 -3.91 19.11
N ARG A 1191 29.42 -4.31 17.87
CA ARG A 1191 30.38 -4.48 16.73
C ARG A 1191 29.69 -4.87 15.42
#